data_AF-A0A8A1M154-F1
#
_entry.id   AF-A0A8A1M154-F1
#
_cell.length_a   1.000
_cell.length_b   1.000
_cell.length_c   1.000
_cell.angle_alpha   90.00
_cell.angle_beta   90.00
_cell.angle_gamma   90.00
#
_symmetry.space_group_name_H-M   'P 1'
#
loop_
_entity.id
_entity.type
_entity.pdbx_description
1 polymer ?
#
loop_
_entity_poly.entity_id
_entity_poly.type
_entity_poly.pdbx_seq_one_letter_code
_entity_poly.pdbx_strand_id
1 'polypeptide(L)'
;MSSSPGCSLVSLLVPKRKFLTYEAKQVIAAFIFYMVTREGMFYATLRQAYFLSPLYASRISSRTVLFMAVPKALLTESKMTKVFGKSIRRIWITRDCKKLDELVQSRDNLALRLERLETDLIKSANLARSKAMKRQKNDEECAADDGARPETTGCDFDSVPWAKKVKRPTHRLRYFTGKKVDSIEWLRSELEKVLPEVEKLQKKHRDGGAKPIPAIFIEFDSQAAAQTAYQMLSHHQPFQMTPRYIGITPQQIIWPALQYSWWSRIVRKFLVQAAITALIIFWSIPSAFVGMISNVAYLSNLLPFLSFINKLPQVIQGVISGLLPAVGLALLMSLVPVLLRFLARQSGLPTTVHVELFTQNAHFCFQVVQVFLVTTLTSAASAATSQIIKDPMSVKDLLAKNLPKASNFYISYFLLQGLVLSAGAVVQVVGFLIFKIFVAFFDTTPRKLYERWTSMNGLRWATVFPVFTNMVVIAITYSCIAPLILGFSSFGLYLVYQAYRYNLLFVYDSDVDTKGLIYPRALQQVLTGVYLSSVCMIGLFAIKGAIGPVIMMVLFIILMILAHISLNDALRPLLSALPRTLEQAERLGDGDDDDSNKDMGEQDDSASSCQDDATSEKSPISPASGSNEIPSPISISSKLKRATQTTITLAEITRAGTSTEIPAFPHQKPSALQTILRKFSYFIHSIVQPHIYIDYSTLRKRIRQGTPIEYSDEVADNAYYPPSVWSPTPLLWVPRDAGGISRREVELTSRVTPMTDEEAHLDERNKVKWDEVKSQPPIWQEKVFY
;
A
#
# COMPACT_ATOMS: atom_id res chain seq x y z
N MET A 1 -15.04 48.82 -58.71
CA MET A 1 -15.59 47.57 -59.29
C MET A 1 -15.23 46.40 -58.38
N SER A 2 -16.26 45.65 -57.98
CA SER A 2 -16.23 44.33 -57.32
C SER A 2 -15.73 44.23 -55.87
N SER A 3 -16.64 44.53 -54.95
CA SER A 3 -16.71 44.01 -53.59
C SER A 3 -17.00 42.50 -53.59
N SER A 4 -16.13 41.69 -52.98
CA SER A 4 -16.39 40.28 -52.66
C SER A 4 -16.55 40.09 -51.14
N PRO A 5 -17.68 39.55 -50.65
CA PRO A 5 -18.01 39.38 -49.23
C PRO A 5 -17.46 38.06 -48.65
N GLY A 6 -16.18 37.75 -48.88
CA GLY A 6 -15.56 36.49 -48.42
C GLY A 6 -14.79 36.58 -47.09
N CYS A 7 -14.56 37.79 -46.56
CA CYS A 7 -13.60 38.00 -45.45
C CYS A 7 -14.22 38.10 -44.04
N SER A 8 -15.55 38.07 -43.91
CA SER A 8 -16.23 38.22 -42.60
C SER A 8 -16.50 36.90 -41.87
N LEU A 9 -16.65 35.77 -42.60
CA LEU A 9 -16.99 34.48 -41.97
C LEU A 9 -15.80 33.83 -41.24
N VAL A 10 -14.59 33.94 -41.78
CA VAL A 10 -13.38 33.40 -41.13
C VAL A 10 -12.96 34.24 -39.92
N SER A 11 -13.17 35.56 -39.95
CA SER A 11 -12.93 36.44 -38.79
C SER A 11 -13.98 36.30 -37.69
N LEU A 12 -15.23 35.92 -38.02
CA LEU A 12 -16.28 35.53 -37.06
C LEU A 12 -16.14 34.10 -36.51
N LEU A 13 -15.41 33.21 -37.20
CA LEU A 13 -15.15 31.83 -36.75
C LEU A 13 -14.03 31.74 -35.71
N VAL A 14 -13.06 32.65 -35.73
CA VAL A 14 -11.96 32.73 -34.75
C VAL A 14 -12.45 32.98 -33.31
N PRO A 15 -13.34 33.94 -33.01
CA PRO A 15 -13.87 34.12 -31.65
C PRO A 15 -14.79 32.96 -31.23
N LYS A 16 -15.61 32.43 -32.15
CA LYS A 16 -16.47 31.26 -31.88
C LYS A 16 -15.67 30.01 -31.51
N ARG A 17 -14.54 29.76 -32.17
CA ARG A 17 -13.64 28.63 -31.85
C ARG A 17 -12.96 28.80 -30.48
N LYS A 18 -12.56 30.02 -30.12
CA LYS A 18 -11.99 30.33 -28.79
C LYS A 18 -13.03 30.10 -27.69
N PHE A 19 -14.27 30.54 -27.91
CA PHE A 19 -15.38 30.34 -26.98
C PHE A 19 -15.77 28.86 -26.86
N LEU A 20 -15.86 28.12 -27.98
CA LEU A 20 -16.13 26.69 -27.98
C LEU A 20 -15.05 25.88 -27.23
N THR A 21 -13.78 26.26 -27.39
CA THR A 21 -12.67 25.62 -26.66
C THR A 21 -12.74 25.90 -25.16
N TYR A 22 -13.17 27.12 -24.79
CA TYR A 22 -13.44 27.50 -23.41
C TYR A 22 -14.58 26.65 -22.81
N GLU A 23 -15.73 26.55 -23.50
CA GLU A 23 -16.91 25.79 -23.05
C GLU A 23 -16.59 24.30 -22.90
N ALA A 24 -15.94 23.71 -23.90
CA ALA A 24 -15.52 22.31 -23.86
C ALA A 24 -14.62 22.02 -22.64
N LYS A 25 -13.69 22.92 -22.32
CA LYS A 25 -12.82 22.78 -21.15
C LYS A 25 -13.59 22.88 -19.83
N GLN A 26 -14.60 23.74 -19.73
CA GLN A 26 -15.42 23.84 -18.53
C GLN A 26 -16.25 22.58 -18.31
N VAL A 27 -16.86 22.05 -19.37
CA VAL A 27 -17.61 20.79 -19.32
C VAL A 27 -16.69 19.64 -18.88
N ILE A 28 -15.49 19.52 -19.46
CA ILE A 28 -14.52 18.49 -19.07
C ILE A 28 -14.10 18.65 -17.60
N ALA A 29 -13.77 19.88 -17.17
CA ALA A 29 -13.35 20.14 -15.79
C ALA A 29 -14.47 19.86 -14.77
N ALA A 30 -15.70 20.27 -15.06
CA ALA A 30 -16.87 20.00 -14.24
C ALA A 30 -17.18 18.50 -14.17
N PHE A 31 -17.07 17.78 -15.30
CA PHE A 31 -17.24 16.33 -15.34
C PHE A 31 -16.17 15.60 -14.51
N ILE A 32 -14.90 16.01 -14.60
CA ILE A 32 -13.83 15.42 -13.78
C ILE A 32 -14.09 15.68 -12.30
N PHE A 33 -14.50 16.90 -11.94
CA PHE A 33 -14.84 17.22 -10.55
C PHE A 33 -16.02 16.40 -10.02
N TYR A 34 -17.06 16.24 -10.85
CA TYR A 34 -18.20 15.38 -10.55
C TYR A 34 -17.76 13.92 -10.34
N MET A 35 -16.93 13.38 -11.24
CA MET A 35 -16.40 12.02 -11.13
C MET A 35 -15.56 11.83 -9.86
N VAL A 36 -14.69 12.78 -9.53
CA VAL A 36 -13.90 12.77 -8.29
C VAL A 36 -14.80 12.80 -7.06
N THR A 37 -15.86 13.61 -7.07
CA THR A 37 -16.83 13.68 -5.96
C THR A 37 -17.59 12.36 -5.81
N ARG A 38 -18.15 11.83 -6.90
CA ARG A 38 -18.89 10.57 -6.93
C ARG A 38 -18.03 9.40 -6.44
N GLU A 39 -16.83 9.24 -7.00
CA GLU A 39 -15.91 8.16 -6.60
C GLU A 39 -15.39 8.35 -5.17
N GLY A 40 -15.21 9.60 -4.72
CA GLY A 40 -14.88 9.90 -3.32
C GLY A 40 -15.97 9.44 -2.35
N MET A 41 -17.24 9.71 -2.64
CA MET A 41 -18.39 9.28 -1.83
C MET A 41 -18.59 7.75 -1.88
N PHE A 42 -18.47 7.15 -3.07
CA PHE A 42 -18.51 5.69 -3.23
C PHE A 42 -17.43 5.01 -2.38
N TYR A 43 -16.19 5.49 -2.48
CA TYR A 43 -15.08 4.93 -1.73
C TYR A 43 -15.24 5.12 -0.21
N ALA A 44 -15.72 6.28 0.24
CA ALA A 44 -15.97 6.54 1.66
C ALA A 44 -17.00 5.55 2.23
N THR A 45 -18.09 5.30 1.50
CA THR A 45 -19.14 4.37 1.94
C THR A 45 -18.67 2.92 1.91
N LEU A 46 -17.94 2.52 0.86
CA LEU A 46 -17.35 1.19 0.75
C LEU A 46 -16.38 0.90 1.91
N ARG A 47 -15.57 1.89 2.27
CA ARG A 47 -14.63 1.81 3.39
C ARG A 47 -15.37 1.65 4.72
N GLN A 48 -16.45 2.39 4.93
CA GLN A 48 -17.27 2.27 6.15
C GLN A 48 -17.89 0.87 6.26
N ALA A 49 -18.46 0.37 5.17
CA ALA A 49 -19.02 -1.00 5.11
C ALA A 49 -17.96 -2.09 5.35
N TYR A 50 -16.69 -1.85 4.97
CA TYR A 50 -15.59 -2.76 5.27
C TYR A 50 -15.19 -2.75 6.74
N PHE A 51 -15.08 -1.57 7.36
CA PHE A 51 -14.70 -1.45 8.76
C PHE A 51 -15.76 -1.93 9.75
N LEU A 52 -17.03 -1.90 9.36
CA LEU A 52 -18.14 -2.46 10.12
C LEU A 52 -18.31 -3.97 9.91
N SER A 53 -17.54 -4.59 9.00
CA SER A 53 -17.57 -6.04 8.85
C SER A 53 -17.11 -6.75 10.14
N PRO A 54 -17.73 -7.89 10.52
CA PRO A 54 -17.38 -8.62 11.75
C PRO A 54 -15.90 -9.01 11.79
N LEU A 55 -15.31 -9.34 10.63
CA LEU A 55 -13.89 -9.60 10.45
C LEU A 55 -12.96 -8.44 10.85
N TYR A 56 -13.41 -7.20 10.67
CA TYR A 56 -12.62 -6.01 10.99
C TYR A 56 -12.99 -5.45 12.37
N ALA A 57 -14.28 -5.45 12.72
CA ALA A 57 -14.78 -4.95 14.00
C ALA A 57 -14.23 -5.76 15.19
N SER A 58 -14.02 -7.07 15.03
CA SER A 58 -13.44 -7.95 16.07
C SER A 58 -11.94 -7.72 16.34
N ARG A 59 -11.23 -7.09 15.40
CA ARG A 59 -9.77 -6.86 15.51
C ARG A 59 -9.39 -6.05 16.73
N ILE A 60 -8.26 -6.38 17.35
CA ILE A 60 -7.73 -5.58 18.48
C ILE A 60 -7.36 -4.18 18.00
N SER A 61 -6.82 -4.07 16.77
CA SER A 61 -6.46 -2.77 16.22
C SER A 61 -7.65 -1.83 16.09
N SER A 62 -8.80 -2.32 15.61
CA SER A 62 -9.99 -1.48 15.39
C SER A 62 -10.56 -0.91 16.70
N ARG A 63 -10.31 -1.58 17.83
CA ARG A 63 -10.70 -1.20 19.19
C ARG A 63 -9.63 -0.43 19.97
N THR A 64 -8.43 -0.24 19.38
CA THR A 64 -7.30 0.40 20.05
C THR A 64 -7.01 1.80 19.52
N VAL A 65 -6.79 2.75 20.44
CA VAL A 65 -6.39 4.13 20.13
C VAL A 65 -5.01 4.42 20.71
N LEU A 66 -4.14 4.98 19.87
CA LEU A 66 -2.84 5.53 20.26
C LEU A 66 -2.96 7.01 20.60
N PHE A 67 -2.57 7.38 21.81
CA PHE A 67 -2.45 8.76 22.27
C PHE A 67 -0.97 9.17 22.34
N MET A 68 -0.60 10.22 21.62
CA MET A 68 0.76 10.77 21.61
C MET A 68 0.90 11.98 22.53
N ALA A 69 2.14 12.30 22.95
CA ALA A 69 2.44 13.46 23.79
C ALA A 69 1.63 13.46 25.11
N VAL A 70 1.54 12.31 25.75
CA VAL A 70 0.84 12.17 27.04
C VAL A 70 1.66 12.82 28.15
N PRO A 71 1.05 13.68 28.99
CA PRO A 71 1.71 14.27 30.15
C PRO A 71 2.20 13.20 31.13
N LYS A 72 3.39 13.42 31.73
CA LYS A 72 3.97 12.48 32.71
C LYS A 72 3.04 12.19 33.89
N ALA A 73 2.24 13.18 34.28
CA ALA A 73 1.26 13.05 35.36
C ALA A 73 0.14 12.04 35.05
N LEU A 74 -0.15 11.77 33.77
CA LEU A 74 -1.20 10.86 33.31
C LEU A 74 -0.67 9.47 32.89
N LEU A 75 0.65 9.23 32.94
CA LEU A 75 1.28 7.94 32.62
C LEU A 75 1.08 6.91 33.76
N THR A 76 -0.16 6.67 34.15
CA THR A 76 -0.54 5.67 35.16
C THR A 76 -1.90 5.09 34.80
N GLU A 77 -2.04 3.79 34.90
CA GLU A 77 -3.27 3.07 34.52
C GLU A 77 -4.52 3.62 35.23
N SER A 78 -4.48 3.72 36.57
CA SER A 78 -5.58 4.25 37.37
C SER A 78 -6.06 5.65 36.94
N LYS A 79 -5.14 6.52 36.52
CA LYS A 79 -5.49 7.88 36.06
C LYS A 79 -6.14 7.84 34.69
N MET A 80 -5.67 6.97 33.80
CA MET A 80 -6.26 6.81 32.47
C MET A 80 -7.68 6.22 32.56
N THR A 81 -7.91 5.27 33.47
CA THR A 81 -9.25 4.75 33.76
C THR A 81 -10.18 5.85 34.30
N LYS A 82 -9.67 6.79 35.10
CA LYS A 82 -10.46 7.96 35.53
C LYS A 82 -10.80 8.92 34.39
N VAL A 83 -9.91 9.05 33.38
CA VAL A 83 -10.11 9.96 32.24
C VAL A 83 -11.10 9.39 31.21
N PHE A 84 -10.97 8.10 30.86
CA PHE A 84 -11.77 7.49 29.79
C PHE A 84 -12.94 6.62 30.29
N GLY A 85 -13.05 6.41 31.61
CA GLY A 85 -14.16 5.68 32.23
C GLY A 85 -13.99 4.16 32.21
N LYS A 86 -15.10 3.44 32.41
CA LYS A 86 -15.14 1.97 32.54
C LYS A 86 -15.09 1.20 31.21
N SER A 87 -15.16 1.87 30.06
CA SER A 87 -15.19 1.23 28.74
C SER A 87 -13.82 0.76 28.22
N ILE A 88 -12.80 0.79 29.09
CA ILE A 88 -11.43 0.42 28.77
C ILE A 88 -11.24 -1.06 29.12
N ARG A 89 -10.76 -1.83 28.14
CA ARG A 89 -10.41 -3.23 28.33
C ARG A 89 -8.97 -3.41 28.78
N ARG A 90 -8.02 -2.78 28.08
CA ARG A 90 -6.57 -2.89 28.33
C ARG A 90 -5.84 -1.57 28.06
N ILE A 91 -4.76 -1.33 28.81
CA ILE A 91 -3.89 -0.16 28.65
C ILE A 91 -2.44 -0.61 28.51
N TRP A 92 -1.79 -0.22 27.41
CA TRP A 92 -0.35 -0.43 27.21
C TRP A 92 0.41 0.89 27.36
N ILE A 93 1.16 1.00 28.46
CA ILE A 93 2.06 2.13 28.69
C ILE A 93 3.40 1.81 28.04
N THR A 94 3.76 2.58 27.00
CA THR A 94 5.04 2.39 26.33
C THR A 94 6.20 2.87 27.21
N ARG A 95 7.30 2.12 27.18
CA ARG A 95 8.51 2.38 27.98
C ARG A 95 9.75 2.40 27.09
N ASP A 96 10.77 3.09 27.55
CA ASP A 96 12.03 3.22 26.81
C ASP A 96 12.76 1.88 26.73
N CYS A 97 12.80 1.33 25.52
CA CYS A 97 13.41 0.04 25.23
C CYS A 97 14.74 0.16 24.48
N LYS A 98 15.34 1.36 24.33
CA LYS A 98 16.52 1.53 23.45
C LYS A 98 17.68 0.56 23.76
N LYS A 99 18.06 0.42 25.04
CA LYS A 99 19.11 -0.53 25.46
C LYS A 99 18.69 -1.98 25.20
N LEU A 100 17.42 -2.31 25.47
CA LEU A 100 16.89 -3.65 25.24
C LEU A 100 16.86 -4.00 23.75
N ASP A 101 16.44 -3.06 22.89
CA ASP A 101 16.43 -3.21 21.43
C ASP A 101 17.85 -3.45 20.89
N GLU A 102 18.85 -2.70 21.38
CA GLU A 102 20.26 -2.89 20.99
C GLU A 102 20.78 -4.28 21.38
N LEU A 103 20.45 -4.77 22.59
CA LEU A 103 20.87 -6.10 23.05
C LEU A 103 20.12 -7.24 22.37
N VAL A 104 18.81 -7.10 22.12
CA VAL A 104 18.02 -8.08 21.36
C VAL A 104 18.51 -8.15 19.92
N GLN A 105 18.79 -7.00 19.28
CA GLN A 105 19.40 -6.99 17.95
C GLN A 105 20.79 -7.62 17.96
N SER A 106 21.60 -7.39 19.00
CA SER A 106 22.90 -8.05 19.15
C SER A 106 22.75 -9.57 19.27
N ARG A 107 21.86 -10.05 20.15
CA ARG A 107 21.50 -11.47 20.32
C ARG A 107 21.10 -12.10 18.98
N ASP A 108 20.17 -11.48 18.26
CA ASP A 108 19.65 -12.00 17.00
C ASP A 108 20.72 -12.01 15.90
N ASN A 109 21.56 -10.97 15.83
CA ASN A 109 22.70 -10.92 14.90
C ASN A 109 23.74 -12.01 15.20
N LEU A 110 24.04 -12.27 16.48
CA LEU A 110 24.95 -13.35 16.89
C LEU A 110 24.37 -14.72 16.55
N ALA A 111 23.09 -14.94 16.85
CA ALA A 111 22.37 -16.18 16.54
C ALA A 111 22.31 -16.46 15.03
N LEU A 112 21.92 -15.49 14.21
CA LEU A 112 21.86 -15.65 12.75
C LEU A 112 23.25 -15.82 12.12
N ARG A 113 24.28 -15.22 12.73
CA ARG A 113 25.67 -15.45 12.31
C ARG A 113 26.13 -16.86 12.66
N LEU A 114 25.72 -17.39 13.82
CA LEU A 114 25.98 -18.77 14.24
C LEU A 114 25.28 -19.75 13.28
N GLU A 115 24.00 -19.56 12.99
CA GLU A 115 23.23 -20.38 12.01
C GLU A 115 23.94 -20.47 10.66
N ARG A 116 24.46 -19.35 10.16
CA ARG A 116 25.21 -19.30 8.90
C ARG A 116 26.51 -20.11 8.97
N LEU A 117 27.30 -19.93 10.03
CA LEU A 117 28.60 -20.60 10.17
C LEU A 117 28.43 -22.11 10.39
N GLU A 118 27.44 -22.53 11.17
CA GLU A 118 27.09 -23.95 11.35
C GLU A 118 26.67 -24.57 10.02
N THR A 119 25.81 -23.88 9.26
CA THR A 119 25.42 -24.35 7.92
C THR A 119 26.61 -24.47 6.96
N ASP A 120 27.54 -23.50 6.98
CA ASP A 120 28.74 -23.52 6.15
C ASP A 120 29.69 -24.67 6.58
N LEU A 121 29.81 -24.94 7.88
CA LEU A 121 30.55 -26.08 8.42
C LEU A 121 29.97 -27.41 7.91
N ILE A 122 28.65 -27.61 8.09
CA ILE A 122 27.95 -28.83 7.66
C ILE A 122 28.12 -29.05 6.15
N LYS A 123 27.99 -28.00 5.33
CA LYS A 123 28.25 -28.08 3.88
C LYS A 123 29.69 -28.46 3.56
N SER A 124 30.66 -27.83 4.21
CA SER A 124 32.08 -28.11 3.96
C SER A 124 32.43 -29.56 4.29
N ALA A 125 31.78 -30.10 5.32
CA ALA A 125 32.00 -31.44 5.81
C ALA A 125 31.31 -32.49 4.93
N ASN A 126 30.07 -32.25 4.50
CA ASN A 126 29.40 -33.11 3.52
C ASN A 126 30.11 -33.09 2.15
N LEU A 127 30.76 -31.98 1.78
CA LEU A 127 31.63 -31.92 0.60
C LEU A 127 32.89 -32.79 0.77
N ALA A 128 33.51 -32.77 1.95
CA ALA A 128 34.67 -33.62 2.25
C ALA A 128 34.27 -35.11 2.24
N ARG A 129 33.12 -35.47 2.83
CA ARG A 129 32.55 -36.82 2.82
C ARG A 129 32.25 -37.30 1.41
N SER A 130 31.51 -36.52 0.61
CA SER A 130 31.18 -36.89 -0.77
C SER A 130 32.42 -37.06 -1.65
N LYS A 131 33.46 -36.25 -1.47
CA LYS A 131 34.76 -36.45 -2.12
C LYS A 131 35.46 -37.73 -1.67
N ALA A 132 35.37 -38.09 -0.39
CA ALA A 132 35.95 -39.33 0.12
C ALA A 132 35.20 -40.56 -0.43
N MET A 133 33.86 -40.54 -0.45
CA MET A 133 33.03 -41.60 -1.03
C MET A 133 33.28 -41.76 -2.53
N LYS A 134 33.47 -40.66 -3.28
CA LYS A 134 33.84 -40.73 -4.71
C LYS A 134 35.21 -41.33 -4.94
N ARG A 135 36.18 -41.06 -4.05
CA ARG A 135 37.50 -41.68 -4.13
C ARG A 135 37.42 -43.17 -3.84
N GLN A 136 36.72 -43.58 -2.78
CA GLN A 136 36.48 -44.99 -2.46
C GLN A 136 35.78 -45.73 -3.61
N LYS A 137 34.75 -45.14 -4.23
CA LYS A 137 34.09 -45.73 -5.39
C LYS A 137 35.01 -45.86 -6.61
N ASN A 138 35.88 -44.88 -6.85
CA ASN A 138 36.88 -44.97 -7.93
C ASN A 138 37.96 -46.01 -7.62
N ASP A 139 38.34 -46.17 -6.35
CA ASP A 139 39.32 -47.16 -5.90
C ASP A 139 38.71 -48.59 -5.96
N GLU A 140 37.42 -48.75 -5.68
CA GLU A 140 36.63 -49.99 -5.82
C GLU A 140 36.31 -50.34 -7.29
N GLU A 141 36.03 -49.37 -8.17
CA GLU A 141 35.88 -49.62 -9.62
C GLU A 141 37.21 -50.00 -10.30
N CYS A 142 38.36 -49.66 -9.70
CA CYS A 142 39.67 -50.18 -10.09
C CYS A 142 40.00 -51.55 -9.45
N ALA A 143 39.23 -51.99 -8.45
CA ALA A 143 39.40 -53.24 -7.72
C ALA A 143 38.09 -54.04 -7.75
N ALA A 144 37.64 -54.42 -8.95
CA ALA A 144 36.55 -55.39 -9.10
C ALA A 144 37.08 -56.81 -8.92
N ASP A 145 37.25 -57.25 -7.67
CA ASP A 145 36.87 -58.58 -7.21
C ASP A 145 36.73 -58.59 -5.67
N ASP A 146 35.83 -59.42 -5.18
CA ASP A 146 35.46 -59.67 -3.79
C ASP A 146 34.55 -58.65 -3.06
N GLY A 147 33.28 -59.06 -2.98
CA GLY A 147 32.24 -58.43 -2.19
C GLY A 147 32.39 -58.70 -0.69
N ALA A 148 32.40 -57.64 0.09
CA ALA A 148 31.98 -57.66 1.49
C ALA A 148 31.45 -56.28 1.88
N ARG A 149 30.16 -56.22 2.25
CA ARG A 149 29.47 -55.00 2.69
C ARG A 149 29.50 -54.97 4.23
N PRO A 150 30.05 -53.94 4.90
CA PRO A 150 29.88 -53.82 6.34
C PRO A 150 28.63 -53.00 6.66
N GLU A 151 27.83 -53.55 7.56
CA GLU A 151 26.66 -52.92 8.17
C GLU A 151 27.07 -51.76 9.08
N THR A 152 26.24 -50.72 9.06
CA THR A 152 26.35 -49.49 9.83
C THR A 152 26.11 -49.72 11.33
N THR A 153 27.18 -49.66 12.12
CA THR A 153 27.10 -49.49 13.58
C THR A 153 27.99 -48.30 13.98
N GLY A 154 27.50 -47.49 14.92
CA GLY A 154 27.91 -46.09 15.17
C GLY A 154 29.42 -45.79 15.12
N CYS A 155 29.77 -44.74 14.38
CA CYS A 155 31.15 -44.30 14.21
C CYS A 155 31.38 -42.95 14.92
N ASP A 156 32.34 -42.92 15.85
CA ASP A 156 32.88 -41.68 16.41
C ASP A 156 33.43 -40.79 15.29
N PHE A 157 32.91 -39.56 15.16
CA PHE A 157 33.28 -38.61 14.10
C PHE A 157 34.80 -38.38 13.95
N ASP A 158 35.54 -38.38 15.07
CA ASP A 158 36.98 -38.12 15.08
C ASP A 158 37.82 -39.31 14.55
N SER A 159 37.19 -40.48 14.40
CA SER A 159 37.80 -41.69 13.80
C SER A 159 37.77 -41.68 12.27
N VAL A 160 36.91 -40.85 11.65
CA VAL A 160 36.68 -40.90 10.21
C VAL A 160 37.73 -40.07 9.43
N PRO A 161 38.46 -40.64 8.45
CA PRO A 161 39.61 -39.97 7.81
C PRO A 161 39.30 -38.63 7.12
N TRP A 162 38.07 -38.43 6.65
CA TRP A 162 37.66 -37.17 6.01
C TRP A 162 37.29 -36.07 7.01
N ALA A 163 36.89 -36.42 8.24
CA ALA A 163 36.54 -35.47 9.29
C ALA A 163 37.73 -34.60 9.69
N LYS A 164 38.94 -35.18 9.75
CA LYS A 164 40.21 -34.46 10.01
C LYS A 164 40.55 -33.40 8.95
N LYS A 165 39.97 -33.50 7.75
CA LYS A 165 40.19 -32.53 6.65
C LYS A 165 39.25 -31.32 6.74
N VAL A 166 38.22 -31.37 7.59
CA VAL A 166 37.25 -30.29 7.78
C VAL A 166 37.83 -29.27 8.77
N LYS A 167 38.13 -28.07 8.29
CA LYS A 167 38.64 -26.98 9.15
C LYS A 167 37.47 -26.15 9.67
N ARG A 168 37.37 -26.00 10.99
CA ARG A 168 36.39 -25.09 11.61
C ARG A 168 36.68 -23.62 11.26
N PRO A 169 35.63 -22.79 11.07
CA PRO A 169 35.80 -21.39 10.71
C PRO A 169 36.44 -20.60 11.85
N THR A 170 37.53 -19.89 11.56
CA THR A 170 38.28 -19.12 12.56
C THR A 170 38.30 -17.65 12.19
N HIS A 171 38.19 -16.78 13.19
CA HIS A 171 38.35 -15.33 13.00
C HIS A 171 39.31 -14.78 14.06
N ARG A 172 39.81 -13.57 13.82
CA ARG A 172 40.60 -12.84 14.82
C ARG A 172 39.67 -11.86 15.52
N LEU A 173 39.75 -11.80 16.86
CA LEU A 173 38.93 -10.88 17.68
C LEU A 173 39.10 -9.40 17.29
N ARG A 174 40.25 -9.07 16.72
CA ARG A 174 40.57 -7.74 16.19
C ARG A 174 41.19 -7.93 14.80
N TYR A 175 40.84 -7.05 13.86
CA TYR A 175 41.13 -7.17 12.42
C TYR A 175 42.53 -7.66 12.07
N PHE A 176 43.58 -7.27 12.83
CA PHE A 176 44.95 -7.73 12.57
C PHE A 176 45.70 -8.24 13.82
N THR A 177 45.46 -7.69 15.00
CA THR A 177 46.25 -7.93 16.23
C THR A 177 45.59 -8.87 17.26
N GLY A 178 44.42 -9.43 16.96
CA GLY A 178 43.69 -10.30 17.89
C GLY A 178 44.12 -11.77 17.84
N LYS A 179 43.92 -12.49 18.95
CA LYS A 179 44.04 -13.96 19.00
C LYS A 179 43.09 -14.60 17.98
N LYS A 180 43.55 -15.63 17.28
CA LYS A 180 42.74 -16.43 16.36
C LYS A 180 41.91 -17.41 17.19
N VAL A 181 40.61 -17.27 17.14
CA VAL A 181 39.65 -18.09 17.90
C VAL A 181 38.73 -18.84 16.94
N ASP A 182 38.21 -19.97 17.40
CA ASP A 182 37.11 -20.65 16.71
C ASP A 182 35.89 -19.73 16.75
N SER A 183 35.30 -19.47 15.58
CA SER A 183 34.19 -18.53 15.47
C SER A 183 32.90 -19.11 16.03
N ILE A 184 32.70 -20.43 15.92
CA ILE A 184 31.48 -21.09 16.41
C ILE A 184 31.49 -21.09 17.93
N GLU A 185 32.58 -21.55 18.54
CA GLU A 185 32.72 -21.60 20.00
C GLU A 185 32.70 -20.20 20.62
N TRP A 186 33.34 -19.23 19.97
CA TRP A 186 33.28 -17.84 20.40
C TRP A 186 31.84 -17.30 20.38
N LEU A 187 31.07 -17.56 19.31
CA LEU A 187 29.67 -17.14 19.22
C LEU A 187 28.79 -17.80 20.28
N ARG A 188 29.00 -19.09 20.58
CA ARG A 188 28.31 -19.79 21.68
C ARG A 188 28.60 -19.12 23.01
N SER A 189 29.88 -18.88 23.32
CA SER A 189 30.29 -18.21 24.56
C SER A 189 29.75 -16.78 24.68
N GLU A 190 29.57 -16.08 23.57
CA GLU A 190 29.04 -14.72 23.56
C GLU A 190 27.52 -14.71 23.72
N LEU A 191 26.81 -15.65 23.08
CA LEU A 191 25.38 -15.87 23.29
C LEU A 191 25.09 -16.23 24.75
N GLU A 192 25.88 -17.11 25.35
CA GLU A 192 25.75 -17.49 26.76
C GLU A 192 25.82 -16.29 27.73
N LYS A 193 26.59 -15.24 27.39
CA LYS A 193 26.63 -13.98 28.16
C LYS A 193 25.46 -13.07 27.87
N VAL A 194 25.06 -12.93 26.60
CA VAL A 194 24.04 -11.97 26.17
C VAL A 194 22.63 -12.42 26.55
N LEU A 195 22.33 -13.72 26.46
CA LEU A 195 21.02 -14.30 26.77
C LEU A 195 20.50 -13.93 28.16
N PRO A 196 21.24 -14.13 29.27
CA PRO A 196 20.75 -13.76 30.60
C PRO A 196 20.62 -12.24 30.78
N GLU A 197 21.45 -11.43 30.13
CA GLU A 197 21.28 -9.96 30.18
C GLU A 197 19.99 -9.52 29.48
N VAL A 198 19.68 -10.12 28.32
CA VAL A 198 18.42 -9.88 27.60
C VAL A 198 17.23 -10.30 28.45
N GLU A 199 17.24 -11.51 29.02
CA GLU A 199 16.15 -12.02 29.86
C GLU A 199 15.92 -11.12 31.09
N LYS A 200 17.00 -10.72 31.77
CA LYS A 200 16.94 -9.79 32.90
C LYS A 200 16.31 -8.46 32.52
N LEU A 201 16.66 -7.91 31.36
CA LEU A 201 16.09 -6.66 30.88
C LEU A 201 14.64 -6.83 30.40
N GLN A 202 14.31 -7.91 29.72
CA GLN A 202 12.93 -8.24 29.33
C GLN A 202 12.05 -8.32 30.58
N LYS A 203 12.47 -9.06 31.60
CA LYS A 203 11.78 -9.16 32.89
C LYS A 203 11.59 -7.79 33.54
N LYS A 204 12.65 -6.97 33.60
CA LYS A 204 12.55 -5.60 34.11
C LYS A 204 11.50 -4.75 33.38
N HIS A 205 11.32 -4.93 32.07
CA HIS A 205 10.30 -4.20 31.30
C HIS A 205 8.89 -4.76 31.55
N ARG A 206 8.75 -6.09 31.70
CA ARG A 206 7.49 -6.75 32.06
C ARG A 206 7.00 -6.32 33.44
N ASP A 207 7.92 -6.22 34.41
CA ASP A 207 7.64 -5.73 35.77
C ASP A 207 7.38 -4.21 35.83
N GLY A 208 7.50 -3.50 34.70
CA GLY A 208 7.23 -2.08 34.59
C GLY A 208 8.31 -1.15 35.13
N GLY A 209 9.50 -1.67 35.44
CA GLY A 209 10.64 -0.92 36.01
C GLY A 209 11.43 -0.05 35.02
N ALA A 210 10.97 0.07 33.77
CA ALA A 210 11.58 0.93 32.75
C ALA A 210 10.90 2.31 32.66
N LYS A 211 11.64 3.32 32.20
CA LYS A 211 11.16 4.71 32.13
C LYS A 211 9.99 4.83 31.14
N PRO A 212 8.85 5.43 31.52
CA PRO A 212 7.71 5.58 30.63
C PRO A 212 7.96 6.65 29.55
N ILE A 213 7.47 6.37 28.34
CA ILE A 213 7.47 7.26 27.17
C ILE A 213 6.13 8.00 27.11
N PRO A 214 6.07 9.23 26.56
CA PRO A 214 4.81 9.98 26.39
C PRO A 214 3.89 9.44 25.27
N ALA A 215 3.67 8.13 25.23
CA ALA A 215 2.75 7.45 24.31
C ALA A 215 2.05 6.26 25.00
N ILE A 216 0.75 6.13 24.79
CA ILE A 216 -0.09 5.09 25.39
C ILE A 216 -1.01 4.50 24.32
N PHE A 217 -1.20 3.19 24.35
CA PHE A 217 -2.26 2.51 23.62
C PHE A 217 -3.38 2.11 24.58
N ILE A 218 -4.63 2.31 24.19
CA ILE A 218 -5.80 1.97 25.00
C ILE A 218 -6.75 1.15 24.13
N GLU A 219 -7.02 -0.09 24.53
CA GLU A 219 -8.09 -0.93 23.96
C GLU A 219 -9.39 -0.67 24.69
N PHE A 220 -10.46 -0.47 23.93
CA PHE A 220 -11.81 -0.31 24.43
C PHE A 220 -12.63 -1.58 24.20
N ASP A 221 -13.71 -1.76 24.96
CA ASP A 221 -14.56 -2.95 24.84
C ASP A 221 -15.21 -3.06 23.45
N SER A 222 -15.58 -1.92 22.85
CA SER A 222 -16.23 -1.83 21.55
C SER A 222 -15.53 -0.86 20.59
N GLN A 223 -15.70 -1.10 19.28
CA GLN A 223 -15.21 -0.18 18.24
C GLN A 223 -15.86 1.21 18.36
N ALA A 224 -17.14 1.28 18.73
CA ALA A 224 -17.86 2.52 19.07
C ALA A 224 -17.10 3.37 20.10
N ALA A 225 -16.72 2.74 21.22
CA ALA A 225 -16.04 3.42 22.31
C ALA A 225 -14.66 3.93 21.89
N ALA A 226 -13.92 3.13 21.12
CA ALA A 226 -12.63 3.54 20.55
C ALA A 226 -12.76 4.75 19.60
N GLN A 227 -13.75 4.73 18.70
CA GLN A 227 -14.03 5.84 17.78
C GLN A 227 -14.44 7.11 18.52
N THR A 228 -15.24 6.95 19.58
CA THR A 228 -15.67 8.05 20.45
C THR A 228 -14.46 8.68 21.14
N ALA A 229 -13.58 7.88 21.74
CA ALA A 229 -12.36 8.35 22.39
C ALA A 229 -11.37 9.01 21.41
N TYR A 230 -11.31 8.53 20.18
CA TYR A 230 -10.48 9.12 19.11
C TYR A 230 -10.97 10.53 18.70
N GLN A 231 -12.29 10.74 18.65
CA GLN A 231 -12.91 12.00 18.24
C GLN A 231 -13.02 13.03 19.37
N MET A 232 -13.27 12.60 20.60
CA MET A 232 -13.39 13.48 21.77
C MET A 232 -12.08 14.19 22.08
N LEU A 233 -12.13 15.46 22.50
CA LEU A 233 -10.94 16.19 22.98
C LEU A 233 -10.44 15.59 24.30
N SER A 234 -9.22 15.06 24.32
CA SER A 234 -8.72 14.28 25.47
C SER A 234 -8.05 15.14 26.56
N HIS A 235 -7.58 16.35 26.22
CA HIS A 235 -6.87 17.22 27.15
C HIS A 235 -7.17 18.69 26.87
N HIS A 236 -7.18 19.51 27.93
CA HIS A 236 -7.49 20.94 27.86
C HIS A 236 -6.32 21.79 27.36
N GLN A 237 -5.07 21.39 27.63
CA GLN A 237 -3.87 22.06 27.10
C GLN A 237 -3.60 21.66 25.64
N PRO A 238 -3.17 22.61 24.79
CA PRO A 238 -2.90 22.33 23.39
C PRO A 238 -1.69 21.39 23.22
N PHE A 239 -1.71 20.62 22.14
CA PHE A 239 -0.63 19.68 21.75
C PHE A 239 -0.31 18.57 22.77
N GLN A 240 -1.17 18.35 23.77
CA GLN A 240 -1.10 17.21 24.67
C GLN A 240 -2.13 16.15 24.29
N MET A 241 -1.80 14.88 24.52
CA MET A 241 -2.61 13.72 24.09
C MET A 241 -2.99 13.77 22.60
N THR A 242 -2.15 14.42 21.78
CA THR A 242 -2.33 14.72 20.36
C THR A 242 -0.97 14.61 19.66
N PRO A 243 -0.89 14.07 18.42
CA PRO A 243 -1.97 13.47 17.62
C PRO A 243 -2.45 12.12 18.16
N ARG A 244 -3.64 11.71 17.73
CA ARG A 244 -4.27 10.43 18.05
C ARG A 244 -4.42 9.60 16.79
N TYR A 245 -4.38 8.28 16.93
CA TYR A 245 -4.50 7.37 15.80
C TYR A 245 -5.29 6.12 16.21
N ILE A 246 -6.07 5.56 15.28
CA ILE A 246 -6.92 4.39 15.51
C ILE A 246 -6.65 3.29 14.48
N GLY A 247 -6.82 2.02 14.87
CA GLY A 247 -6.59 0.87 14.00
C GLY A 247 -5.16 0.75 13.53
N ILE A 248 -4.21 0.95 14.44
CA ILE A 248 -2.79 0.73 14.16
C ILE A 248 -2.51 -0.75 14.38
N THR A 249 -1.92 -1.43 13.40
CA THR A 249 -1.41 -2.78 13.63
C THR A 249 -0.04 -2.72 14.30
N PRO A 250 0.25 -3.61 15.28
CA PRO A 250 1.51 -3.60 16.02
C PRO A 250 2.78 -3.62 15.17
N GLN A 251 2.75 -4.36 14.06
CA GLN A 251 3.88 -4.53 13.14
C GLN A 251 4.24 -3.23 12.40
N GLN A 252 3.29 -2.30 12.30
CA GLN A 252 3.45 -1.04 11.57
C GLN A 252 3.89 0.12 12.47
N ILE A 253 4.11 -0.13 13.76
CA ILE A 253 4.56 0.88 14.73
C ILE A 253 6.05 1.16 14.58
N ILE A 254 6.39 2.44 14.51
CA ILE A 254 7.77 2.92 14.55
C ILE A 254 8.09 3.32 15.99
N TRP A 255 8.52 2.36 16.80
CA TRP A 255 8.76 2.54 18.24
C TRP A 255 9.65 3.74 18.60
N PRO A 256 10.78 4.00 17.90
CA PRO A 256 11.61 5.16 18.19
C PRO A 256 10.88 6.50 18.00
N ALA A 257 9.89 6.55 17.09
CA ALA A 257 9.12 7.75 16.84
C ALA A 257 8.12 8.08 17.97
N LEU A 258 7.84 7.14 18.87
CA LEU A 258 6.95 7.37 20.02
C LEU A 258 7.61 8.23 21.10
N GLN A 259 8.94 8.26 21.16
CA GLN A 259 9.74 8.96 22.17
C GLN A 259 9.67 10.49 22.07
N TYR A 260 9.33 11.03 20.90
CA TYR A 260 9.37 12.46 20.66
C TYR A 260 8.27 13.22 21.40
N SER A 261 8.67 14.26 22.12
CA SER A 261 7.78 15.27 22.69
C SER A 261 7.08 16.09 21.60
N TRP A 262 5.98 16.76 21.97
CA TRP A 262 5.19 17.58 21.03
C TRP A 262 6.03 18.68 20.35
N TRP A 263 6.95 19.32 21.08
CA TRP A 263 7.84 20.35 20.53
C TRP A 263 8.87 19.79 19.53
N SER A 264 9.46 18.63 19.83
CA SER A 264 10.40 18.00 18.90
C SER A 264 9.71 17.64 17.57
N ARG A 265 8.44 17.22 17.63
CA ARG A 265 7.64 16.90 16.44
C ARG A 265 7.39 18.12 15.55
N ILE A 266 7.03 19.26 16.12
CA ILE A 266 6.73 20.46 15.32
C ILE A 266 7.98 20.97 14.61
N VAL A 267 9.12 21.04 15.30
CA VAL A 267 10.40 21.46 14.71
C VAL A 267 10.83 20.52 13.60
N ARG A 268 10.77 19.20 13.83
CA ARG A 268 11.11 18.18 12.81
C ARG A 268 10.19 18.25 11.60
N LYS A 269 8.88 18.50 11.79
CA LYS A 269 7.93 18.65 10.70
C LYS A 269 8.34 19.80 9.78
N PHE A 270 8.66 20.97 10.33
CA PHE A 270 9.10 22.11 9.53
C PHE A 270 10.45 21.88 8.85
N LEU A 271 11.45 21.32 9.57
CA LEU A 271 12.75 21.00 8.99
C LEU A 271 12.65 20.00 7.83
N VAL A 272 11.88 18.92 8.01
CA VAL A 272 11.69 17.90 6.97
C VAL A 272 10.92 18.47 5.77
N GLN A 273 9.89 19.30 6.01
CA GLN A 273 9.16 19.95 4.93
C GLN A 273 10.08 20.88 4.11
N ALA A 274 10.92 21.69 4.77
CA ALA A 274 11.91 22.53 4.11
C ALA A 274 12.93 21.69 3.31
N ALA A 275 13.42 20.59 3.89
CA ALA A 275 14.35 19.68 3.23
C ALA A 275 13.74 19.04 1.96
N ILE A 276 12.46 18.67 1.99
CA ILE A 276 11.74 18.12 0.82
C ILE A 276 11.56 19.20 -0.25
N THR A 277 11.18 20.41 0.13
CA THR A 277 11.07 21.52 -0.82
C THR A 277 12.39 21.81 -1.51
N ALA A 278 13.50 21.86 -0.74
CA ALA A 278 14.84 22.02 -1.30
C ALA A 278 15.21 20.86 -2.22
N LEU A 279 14.93 19.61 -1.81
CA LEU A 279 15.15 18.41 -2.61
C LEU A 279 14.43 18.51 -3.96
N ILE A 280 13.16 18.91 -3.97
CA ILE A 280 12.37 19.03 -5.21
C ILE A 280 12.94 20.11 -6.13
N ILE A 281 13.31 21.28 -5.60
CA ILE A 281 13.83 22.40 -6.41
C ILE A 281 15.19 22.05 -7.03
N PHE A 282 16.10 21.50 -6.22
CA PHE A 282 17.48 21.26 -6.64
C PHE A 282 17.71 19.90 -7.32
N TRP A 283 16.68 19.06 -7.49
CA TRP A 283 16.83 17.73 -8.11
C TRP A 283 17.25 17.76 -9.59
N SER A 284 16.97 18.86 -10.29
CA SER A 284 17.41 19.05 -11.67
C SER A 284 18.94 19.05 -11.79
N ILE A 285 19.67 19.43 -10.73
CA ILE A 285 21.13 19.48 -10.71
C ILE A 285 21.73 18.05 -10.80
N PRO A 286 21.40 17.09 -9.90
CA PRO A 286 21.81 15.69 -10.07
C PRO A 286 21.38 15.09 -11.42
N SER A 287 20.18 15.41 -11.90
CA SER A 287 19.69 14.90 -13.18
C SER A 287 20.51 15.42 -14.36
N ALA A 288 20.86 16.70 -14.37
CA ALA A 288 21.70 17.30 -15.40
C ALA A 288 23.12 16.72 -15.33
N PHE A 289 23.64 16.47 -14.13
CA PHE A 289 24.95 15.84 -13.95
C PHE A 289 25.03 14.43 -14.53
N VAL A 290 24.01 13.59 -14.30
CA VAL A 290 23.93 12.26 -14.95
C VAL A 290 23.84 12.40 -16.47
N GLY A 291 23.08 13.38 -16.95
CA GLY A 291 23.02 13.72 -18.38
C GLY A 291 24.40 14.11 -18.95
N MET A 292 25.19 14.90 -18.23
CA MET A 292 26.54 15.30 -18.65
C MET A 292 27.54 14.13 -18.64
N ILE A 293 27.55 13.31 -17.58
CA ILE A 293 28.41 12.10 -17.48
C ILE A 293 28.14 11.13 -18.64
N SER A 294 26.90 11.08 -19.10
CA SER A 294 26.49 10.15 -20.14
C SER A 294 26.97 10.53 -21.55
N ASN A 295 27.50 11.75 -21.73
CA ASN A 295 28.12 12.16 -22.97
C ASN A 295 29.54 11.60 -23.05
N VAL A 296 29.74 10.60 -23.91
CA VAL A 296 31.02 9.89 -24.11
C VAL A 296 32.16 10.85 -24.50
N ALA A 297 31.87 11.89 -25.29
CA ALA A 297 32.88 12.88 -25.68
C ALA A 297 33.31 13.76 -24.51
N TYR A 298 32.37 14.14 -23.63
CA TYR A 298 32.69 14.92 -22.43
C TYR A 298 33.45 14.08 -21.39
N LEU A 299 33.02 12.83 -21.17
CA LEU A 299 33.61 11.93 -20.19
C LEU A 299 35.05 11.51 -20.55
N SER A 300 35.32 11.28 -21.84
CA SER A 300 36.67 10.96 -22.33
C SER A 300 37.66 12.13 -22.22
N ASN A 301 37.16 13.37 -22.26
CA ASN A 301 37.95 14.58 -22.04
C ASN A 301 38.18 14.86 -20.55
N LEU A 302 37.22 14.54 -19.68
CA LEU A 302 37.30 14.81 -18.24
C LEU A 302 38.17 13.78 -17.49
N LEU A 303 38.15 12.52 -17.92
CA LEU A 303 38.88 11.41 -17.30
C LEU A 303 39.72 10.67 -18.35
N PRO A 304 41.02 10.98 -18.47
CA PRO A 304 41.87 10.46 -19.56
C PRO A 304 42.03 8.93 -19.57
N PHE A 305 41.77 8.25 -18.43
CA PHE A 305 41.75 6.79 -18.36
C PHE A 305 40.57 6.15 -19.10
N LEU A 306 39.47 6.89 -19.36
CA LEU A 306 38.33 6.43 -20.16
C LEU A 306 38.51 6.70 -21.67
N SER A 307 39.65 7.24 -22.11
CA SER A 307 39.95 7.46 -23.53
C SER A 307 39.91 6.16 -24.37
N PHE A 308 40.05 4.99 -23.73
CA PHE A 308 39.82 3.68 -24.34
C PHE A 308 38.41 3.52 -24.93
N ILE A 309 37.40 4.21 -24.38
CA ILE A 309 36.01 4.18 -24.90
C ILE A 309 35.94 4.76 -26.31
N ASN A 310 36.77 5.77 -26.64
CA ASN A 310 36.83 6.34 -27.98
C ASN A 310 37.41 5.36 -29.02
N LYS A 311 38.04 4.27 -28.59
CA LYS A 311 38.56 3.19 -29.46
C LYS A 311 37.56 2.04 -29.67
N LEU A 312 36.42 2.05 -29.00
CA LEU A 312 35.38 1.03 -29.16
C LEU A 312 34.60 1.22 -30.47
N PRO A 313 34.08 0.13 -31.08
CA PRO A 313 33.20 0.21 -32.25
C PRO A 313 32.02 1.16 -32.04
N GLN A 314 31.61 1.86 -33.11
CA GLN A 314 30.53 2.86 -33.09
C GLN A 314 29.21 2.33 -32.50
N VAL A 315 28.93 1.03 -32.69
CA VAL A 315 27.76 0.36 -32.09
C VAL A 315 27.84 0.33 -30.56
N ILE A 316 28.99 0.00 -29.98
CA ILE A 316 29.19 -0.08 -28.53
C ILE A 316 29.19 1.32 -27.92
N GLN A 317 29.78 2.30 -28.59
CA GLN A 317 29.70 3.70 -28.19
C GLN A 317 28.26 4.24 -28.23
N GLY A 318 27.48 3.86 -29.25
CA GLY A 318 26.05 4.19 -29.35
C GLY A 318 25.22 3.56 -28.23
N VAL A 319 25.49 2.30 -27.89
CA VAL A 319 24.84 1.62 -26.75
C VAL A 319 25.21 2.29 -25.43
N ILE A 320 26.48 2.59 -25.18
CA ILE A 320 26.91 3.24 -23.94
C ILE A 320 26.30 4.66 -23.84
N SER A 321 26.35 5.46 -24.91
CA SER A 321 25.82 6.84 -24.93
C SER A 321 24.29 6.91 -24.86
N GLY A 322 23.57 5.89 -25.32
CA GLY A 322 22.10 5.82 -25.22
C GLY A 322 21.58 5.15 -23.95
N LEU A 323 22.19 4.02 -23.55
CA LEU A 323 21.72 3.17 -22.45
C LEU A 323 22.19 3.68 -21.09
N LEU A 324 23.46 4.10 -20.96
CA LEU A 324 24.02 4.56 -19.69
C LEU A 324 23.27 5.77 -19.10
N PRO A 325 22.92 6.84 -19.86
CA PRO A 325 22.08 7.92 -19.34
C PRO A 325 20.70 7.43 -18.93
N ALA A 326 20.08 6.58 -19.73
CA ALA A 326 18.73 6.08 -19.45
C ALA A 326 18.70 5.26 -18.16
N VAL A 327 19.67 4.35 -17.97
CA VAL A 327 19.82 3.54 -16.76
C VAL A 327 20.21 4.40 -15.56
N GLY A 328 21.17 5.33 -15.73
CA GLY A 328 21.60 6.24 -14.67
C GLY A 328 20.46 7.15 -14.20
N LEU A 329 19.68 7.70 -15.14
CA LEU A 329 18.50 8.50 -14.84
C LEU A 329 17.42 7.66 -14.17
N ALA A 330 17.16 6.44 -14.66
CA ALA A 330 16.19 5.54 -14.04
C ALA A 330 16.57 5.18 -12.60
N LEU A 331 17.85 4.89 -12.35
CA LEU A 331 18.40 4.62 -11.02
C LEU A 331 18.30 5.86 -10.11
N LEU A 332 18.66 7.04 -10.63
CA LEU A 332 18.48 8.30 -9.91
C LEU A 332 17.00 8.54 -9.55
N MET A 333 16.06 8.33 -10.49
CA MET A 333 14.62 8.50 -10.22
C MET A 333 14.10 7.46 -9.22
N SER A 334 14.61 6.22 -9.24
CA SER A 334 14.28 5.18 -8.25
C SER A 334 14.74 5.53 -6.82
N LEU A 335 15.74 6.39 -6.68
CA LEU A 335 16.27 6.84 -5.39
C LEU A 335 15.33 7.83 -4.71
N VAL A 336 14.55 8.60 -5.47
CA VAL A 336 13.67 9.66 -4.94
C VAL A 336 12.68 9.13 -3.89
N PRO A 337 11.87 8.08 -4.17
CA PRO A 337 10.93 7.56 -3.17
C PRO A 337 11.62 6.94 -1.96
N VAL A 338 12.90 6.53 -2.07
CA VAL A 338 13.69 6.01 -0.95
C VAL A 338 14.10 7.16 -0.03
N LEU A 339 14.62 8.25 -0.59
CA LEU A 339 14.98 9.46 0.17
C LEU A 339 13.76 10.10 0.83
N LEU A 340 12.64 10.18 0.12
CA LEU A 340 11.40 10.73 0.67
C LEU A 340 10.87 9.92 1.86
N ARG A 341 10.94 8.57 1.80
CA ARG A 341 10.60 7.71 2.94
C ARG A 341 11.53 7.91 4.12
N PHE A 342 12.83 8.05 3.85
CA PHE A 342 13.81 8.32 4.91
C PHE A 342 13.48 9.64 5.61
N LEU A 343 13.28 10.72 4.86
CA LEU A 343 12.87 12.01 5.40
C LEU A 343 11.53 11.94 6.16
N ALA A 344 10.56 11.19 5.64
CA ALA A 344 9.29 10.94 6.29
C ALA A 344 9.44 10.23 7.65
N ARG A 345 10.34 9.25 7.79
CA ARG A 345 10.65 8.63 9.08
C ARG A 345 11.30 9.61 10.06
N GLN A 346 12.18 10.49 9.56
CA GLN A 346 12.82 11.52 10.39
C GLN A 346 11.84 12.59 10.91
N SER A 347 10.69 12.76 10.27
CA SER A 347 9.64 13.68 10.73
C SER A 347 8.95 13.24 12.04
N GLY A 348 9.16 11.98 12.47
CA GLY A 348 8.61 11.46 13.73
C GLY A 348 7.17 10.94 13.63
N LEU A 349 6.75 10.47 12.45
CA LEU A 349 5.47 9.79 12.28
C LEU A 349 5.47 8.44 13.01
N PRO A 350 4.43 8.11 13.80
CA PRO A 350 4.45 6.94 14.68
C PRO A 350 4.24 5.61 13.96
N THR A 351 3.77 5.62 12.72
CA THR A 351 3.47 4.38 11.96
C THR A 351 3.96 4.45 10.53
N THR A 352 4.29 3.28 9.98
CA THR A 352 4.73 3.11 8.58
C THR A 352 3.64 3.53 7.58
N VAL A 353 2.37 3.37 7.93
CA VAL A 353 1.22 3.84 7.14
C VAL A 353 1.28 5.34 6.89
N HIS A 354 1.51 6.12 7.94
CA HIS A 354 1.59 7.57 7.82
C HIS A 354 2.85 8.00 7.08
N VAL A 355 3.95 7.25 7.22
CA VAL A 355 5.16 7.44 6.42
C VAL A 355 4.86 7.24 4.93
N GLU A 356 4.14 6.20 4.53
CA GLU A 356 3.74 5.99 3.12
C GLU A 356 2.79 7.09 2.63
N LEU A 357 1.77 7.49 3.41
CA LEU A 357 0.85 8.58 3.04
C LEU A 357 1.57 9.93 2.86
N PHE A 358 2.53 10.23 3.73
CA PHE A 358 3.36 11.43 3.62
C PHE A 358 4.27 11.35 2.39
N THR A 359 4.92 10.20 2.19
CA THR A 359 5.78 9.94 1.03
C THR A 359 5.02 10.10 -0.28
N GLN A 360 3.79 9.58 -0.37
CA GLN A 360 2.94 9.70 -1.56
C GLN A 360 2.73 11.17 -1.92
N ASN A 361 2.47 12.02 -0.92
CA ASN A 361 2.24 13.43 -1.14
C ASN A 361 3.49 14.14 -1.66
N ALA A 362 4.63 13.94 -0.99
CA ALA A 362 5.90 14.54 -1.39
C ALA A 362 6.34 14.03 -2.76
N HIS A 363 6.16 12.74 -3.03
CA HIS A 363 6.51 12.12 -4.30
C HIS A 363 5.59 12.60 -5.43
N PHE A 364 4.30 12.83 -5.17
CA PHE A 364 3.40 13.46 -6.12
C PHE A 364 3.84 14.88 -6.47
N CYS A 365 4.16 15.72 -5.48
CA CYS A 365 4.70 17.06 -5.72
C CYS A 365 5.98 16.99 -6.57
N PHE A 366 6.88 16.05 -6.28
CA PHE A 366 8.07 15.80 -7.06
C PHE A 366 7.74 15.43 -8.52
N GLN A 367 6.81 14.49 -8.74
CA GLN A 367 6.40 14.05 -10.08
C GLN A 367 5.82 15.21 -10.91
N VAL A 368 4.95 16.04 -10.32
CA VAL A 368 4.37 17.20 -11.03
C VAL A 368 5.45 18.24 -11.36
N VAL A 369 6.35 18.57 -10.42
CA VAL A 369 7.37 19.60 -10.67
C VAL A 369 8.44 19.11 -11.63
N GLN A 370 9.05 17.95 -11.36
CA GLN A 370 10.21 17.48 -12.11
C GLN A 370 9.83 16.72 -13.39
N VAL A 371 8.94 15.74 -13.29
CA VAL A 371 8.62 14.86 -14.44
C VAL A 371 7.62 15.52 -15.40
N PHE A 372 6.77 16.43 -14.90
CA PHE A 372 5.86 17.17 -15.75
C PHE A 372 6.38 18.57 -16.10
N LEU A 373 6.43 19.52 -15.16
CA LEU A 373 6.72 20.92 -15.47
C LEU A 373 8.12 21.13 -16.05
N VAL A 374 9.16 20.62 -15.39
CA VAL A 374 10.55 20.76 -15.86
C VAL A 374 10.78 20.05 -17.19
N THR A 375 10.29 18.83 -17.38
CA THR A 375 10.38 18.12 -18.66
C THR A 375 9.65 18.84 -19.79
N THR A 376 8.47 19.42 -19.52
CA THR A 376 7.72 20.20 -20.53
C THR A 376 8.49 21.44 -20.97
N LEU A 377 9.07 22.16 -20.00
CA LEU A 377 9.89 23.35 -20.28
C LEU A 377 11.17 23.01 -21.05
N THR A 378 11.84 21.91 -20.68
CA THR A 378 13.12 21.50 -21.27
C THR A 378 12.94 20.92 -22.68
N SER A 379 11.94 20.06 -22.90
CA SER A 379 11.67 19.42 -24.19
C SER A 379 11.26 20.41 -25.28
N ALA A 380 10.61 21.51 -24.90
CA ALA A 380 10.13 22.51 -25.84
C ALA A 380 11.16 23.61 -26.16
N ALA A 381 12.19 23.81 -25.32
CA ALA A 381 13.19 24.85 -25.55
C ALA A 381 14.50 24.62 -24.77
N SER A 382 15.51 24.05 -25.43
CA SER A 382 16.91 24.12 -24.97
C SER A 382 17.42 25.57 -24.83
N ALA A 383 16.77 26.54 -25.49
CA ALA A 383 17.05 27.98 -25.38
C ALA A 383 16.29 28.72 -24.25
N ALA A 384 15.23 28.13 -23.66
CA ALA A 384 14.43 28.80 -22.62
C ALA A 384 15.12 28.84 -21.26
N THR A 385 16.06 27.92 -21.00
CA THR A 385 16.84 27.90 -19.76
C THR A 385 17.58 29.22 -19.52
N SER A 386 18.16 29.82 -20.57
CA SER A 386 18.82 31.13 -20.49
C SER A 386 17.83 32.30 -20.32
N GLN A 387 16.56 32.14 -20.69
CA GLN A 387 15.53 33.17 -20.53
C GLN A 387 14.88 33.12 -19.13
N ILE A 388 14.74 31.93 -18.55
CA ILE A 388 14.19 31.73 -17.19
C ILE A 388 15.13 32.29 -16.12
N ILE A 389 16.45 32.16 -16.30
CA ILE A 389 17.45 32.72 -15.38
C ILE A 389 17.41 34.26 -15.40
N LYS A 390 17.07 34.86 -16.55
CA LYS A 390 17.02 36.32 -16.72
C LYS A 390 15.70 36.93 -16.26
N ASP A 391 14.57 36.24 -16.48
CA ASP A 391 13.24 36.73 -16.08
C ASP A 391 12.36 35.59 -15.51
N PRO A 392 12.31 35.39 -14.19
CA PRO A 392 11.47 34.36 -13.56
C PRO A 392 9.97 34.62 -13.73
N MET A 393 9.55 35.86 -14.01
CA MET A 393 8.15 36.20 -14.30
C MET A 393 7.68 35.77 -15.70
N SER A 394 8.61 35.50 -16.62
CA SER A 394 8.30 35.08 -18.00
C SER A 394 7.87 33.60 -18.12
N VAL A 395 7.98 32.84 -17.02
CA VAL A 395 7.68 31.40 -16.99
C VAL A 395 6.27 31.09 -17.48
N LYS A 396 5.27 31.94 -17.18
CA LYS A 396 3.88 31.76 -17.65
C LYS A 396 3.75 31.86 -19.18
N ASP A 397 4.46 32.80 -19.80
CA ASP A 397 4.40 33.07 -21.23
C ASP A 397 5.23 32.04 -22.00
N LEU A 398 6.36 31.63 -21.45
CA LEU A 398 7.16 30.51 -21.94
C LEU A 398 6.39 29.21 -21.88
N LEU A 399 5.74 28.91 -20.76
CA LEU A 399 4.94 27.71 -20.59
C LEU A 399 3.80 27.66 -21.61
N ALA A 400 3.06 28.75 -21.80
CA ALA A 400 1.96 28.80 -22.76
C ALA A 400 2.41 28.64 -24.23
N LYS A 401 3.60 29.14 -24.61
CA LYS A 401 4.16 28.92 -25.96
C LYS A 401 4.64 27.48 -26.18
N ASN A 402 5.14 26.85 -25.12
CA ASN A 402 5.85 25.59 -25.19
C ASN A 402 4.98 24.37 -24.88
N LEU A 403 3.91 24.52 -24.09
CA LEU A 403 3.02 23.42 -23.73
C LEU A 403 2.48 22.71 -24.97
N PRO A 404 1.93 23.41 -25.99
CA PRO A 404 1.40 22.75 -27.18
C PRO A 404 2.47 21.99 -27.98
N LYS A 405 3.72 22.45 -27.99
CA LYS A 405 4.81 21.77 -28.71
C LYS A 405 5.21 20.45 -28.06
N ALA A 406 5.15 20.39 -26.73
CA ALA A 406 5.47 19.19 -25.97
C ALA A 406 4.39 18.08 -26.04
N SER A 407 3.25 18.31 -26.71
CA SER A 407 2.20 17.29 -26.84
C SER A 407 2.69 16.03 -27.55
N ASN A 408 3.56 16.17 -28.56
CA ASN A 408 4.10 15.02 -29.30
C ASN A 408 4.97 14.13 -28.41
N PHE A 409 5.78 14.74 -27.54
CA PHE A 409 6.55 14.00 -26.53
C PHE A 409 5.63 13.20 -25.61
N TYR A 410 4.54 13.79 -25.13
CA TYR A 410 3.62 13.10 -24.23
C TYR A 410 2.80 12.00 -24.92
N ILE A 411 2.45 12.15 -26.20
CA ILE A 411 1.84 11.05 -26.98
C ILE A 411 2.76 9.84 -27.00
N SER A 412 4.03 10.04 -27.36
CA SER A 412 5.04 8.96 -27.36
C SER A 412 5.28 8.41 -25.96
N TYR A 413 5.29 9.27 -24.93
CA TYR A 413 5.42 8.88 -23.54
C TYR A 413 4.28 7.95 -23.10
N PHE A 414 3.01 8.27 -23.37
CA PHE A 414 1.89 7.39 -22.99
C PHE A 414 1.92 6.04 -23.70
N LEU A 415 2.27 6.03 -24.98
CA LEU A 415 2.37 4.80 -25.74
C LEU A 415 3.50 3.92 -25.19
N LEU A 416 4.71 4.47 -25.06
CA LEU A 416 5.86 3.74 -24.54
C LEU A 416 5.66 3.30 -23.10
N GLN A 417 5.29 4.23 -22.21
CA GLN A 417 5.15 3.98 -20.79
C GLN A 417 3.97 3.02 -20.51
N GLY A 418 2.86 3.15 -21.24
CA GLY A 418 1.72 2.24 -21.13
C GLY A 418 2.12 0.80 -21.46
N LEU A 419 2.77 0.59 -22.61
CA LEU A 419 3.22 -0.73 -23.07
C LEU A 419 4.32 -1.31 -22.16
N VAL A 420 5.35 -0.52 -21.84
CA VAL A 420 6.50 -0.95 -21.03
C VAL A 420 6.09 -1.26 -19.60
N LEU A 421 5.26 -0.42 -18.96
CA LEU A 421 4.81 -0.68 -17.60
C LEU A 421 3.89 -1.91 -17.52
N SER A 422 2.97 -2.08 -18.48
CA SER A 422 2.09 -3.27 -18.48
C SER A 422 2.88 -4.56 -18.73
N ALA A 423 3.76 -4.57 -19.74
CA ALA A 423 4.58 -5.74 -20.06
C ALA A 423 5.56 -6.05 -18.92
N GLY A 424 6.23 -5.03 -18.39
CA GLY A 424 7.18 -5.17 -17.27
C GLY A 424 6.51 -5.68 -15.99
N ALA A 425 5.29 -5.19 -15.68
CA ALA A 425 4.54 -5.62 -14.51
C ALA A 425 4.12 -7.10 -14.58
N VAL A 426 3.83 -7.64 -15.77
CA VAL A 426 3.43 -9.04 -15.95
C VAL A 426 4.65 -9.97 -15.99
N VAL A 427 5.68 -9.63 -16.76
CA VAL A 427 6.83 -10.54 -16.96
C VAL A 427 7.77 -10.55 -15.75
N GLN A 428 7.90 -9.43 -15.03
CA GLN A 428 8.73 -9.31 -13.82
C GLN A 428 10.17 -9.84 -13.97
N VAL A 429 10.79 -9.67 -15.15
CA VAL A 429 12.13 -10.22 -15.49
C VAL A 429 13.17 -9.86 -14.44
N VAL A 430 13.19 -8.60 -14.00
CA VAL A 430 14.16 -8.11 -13.01
C VAL A 430 13.97 -8.80 -11.67
N GLY A 431 12.71 -8.99 -11.23
CA GLY A 431 12.38 -9.71 -10.01
C GLY A 431 12.84 -11.17 -10.07
N PHE A 432 12.59 -11.85 -11.19
CA PHE A 432 13.04 -13.23 -11.42
C PHE A 432 14.57 -13.36 -11.41
N LEU A 433 15.27 -12.46 -12.11
CA LEU A 433 16.73 -12.49 -12.18
C LEU A 433 17.36 -12.25 -10.80
N ILE A 434 16.87 -11.24 -10.08
CA ILE A 434 17.31 -10.96 -8.70
C ILE A 434 17.05 -12.18 -7.82
N PHE A 435 15.85 -12.75 -7.86
CA PHE A 435 15.51 -13.95 -7.10
C PHE A 435 16.49 -15.10 -7.36
N LYS A 436 16.77 -15.41 -8.64
CA LYS A 436 17.73 -16.48 -9.00
C LYS A 436 19.16 -16.20 -8.55
N ILE A 437 19.63 -14.96 -8.69
CA ILE A 437 20.96 -14.54 -8.21
C ILE A 437 21.06 -14.68 -6.69
N PHE A 438 20.05 -14.20 -5.96
CA PHE A 438 20.05 -14.28 -4.49
C PHE A 438 20.01 -15.72 -3.98
N VAL A 439 19.16 -16.56 -4.56
CA VAL A 439 19.09 -17.99 -4.23
C VAL A 439 20.41 -18.72 -4.54
N ALA A 440 21.08 -18.35 -5.64
CA ALA A 440 22.33 -19.00 -6.03
C ALA A 440 23.54 -18.60 -5.17
N PHE A 441 23.64 -17.33 -4.75
CA PHE A 441 24.86 -16.79 -4.14
C PHE A 441 24.73 -16.38 -2.67
N PHE A 442 23.53 -15.99 -2.21
CA PHE A 442 23.34 -15.36 -0.89
C PHE A 442 22.52 -16.21 0.09
N ASP A 443 21.58 -17.02 -0.39
CA ASP A 443 20.68 -17.82 0.44
C ASP A 443 21.35 -19.16 0.82
N THR A 444 22.31 -19.09 1.75
CA THR A 444 23.07 -20.27 2.19
C THR A 444 22.36 -21.09 3.27
N THR A 445 21.54 -20.48 4.11
CA THR A 445 20.84 -21.09 5.26
C THR A 445 19.40 -21.49 4.90
N PRO A 446 18.83 -22.58 5.48
CA PRO A 446 17.45 -22.99 5.27
C PRO A 446 16.43 -21.85 5.51
N ARG A 447 16.61 -21.09 6.60
CA ARG A 447 15.78 -19.92 6.96
C ARG A 447 15.71 -18.88 5.85
N LYS A 448 16.86 -18.40 5.36
CA LYS A 448 16.91 -17.39 4.29
C LYS A 448 16.26 -17.86 3.00
N LEU A 449 16.48 -19.13 2.66
CA LEU A 449 15.81 -19.72 1.50
C LEU A 449 14.29 -19.69 1.78
N TYR A 450 13.82 -20.09 2.98
CA TYR A 450 12.39 -20.20 3.28
C TYR A 450 11.72 -18.83 3.26
N GLU A 451 12.31 -17.86 3.95
CA GLU A 451 11.87 -16.47 3.93
C GLU A 451 11.82 -15.93 2.49
N ARG A 452 12.80 -16.25 1.64
CA ARG A 452 12.82 -15.80 0.23
C ARG A 452 11.65 -16.35 -0.59
N TRP A 453 11.30 -17.63 -0.42
CA TRP A 453 10.23 -18.27 -1.17
C TRP A 453 8.83 -17.98 -0.60
N THR A 454 8.73 -17.73 0.71
CA THR A 454 7.46 -17.39 1.37
C THR A 454 7.16 -15.89 1.39
N SER A 455 8.18 -15.04 1.34
CA SER A 455 7.98 -13.59 1.20
C SER A 455 7.45 -13.27 -0.18
N MET A 456 6.20 -12.84 -0.27
CA MET A 456 5.64 -12.23 -1.48
C MET A 456 6.16 -10.80 -1.63
N ASN A 457 6.22 -10.31 -2.87
CA ASN A 457 6.65 -8.93 -3.12
C ASN A 457 5.57 -7.95 -2.64
N GLY A 458 5.89 -7.14 -1.64
CA GLY A 458 5.02 -6.08 -1.16
C GLY A 458 4.91 -4.90 -2.12
N LEU A 459 3.68 -4.49 -2.44
CA LEU A 459 3.46 -3.32 -3.29
C LEU A 459 3.54 -2.00 -2.49
N ARG A 460 4.57 -1.20 -2.75
CA ARG A 460 4.76 0.10 -2.08
C ARG A 460 3.99 1.21 -2.78
N TRP A 461 2.72 1.33 -2.40
CA TRP A 461 1.76 2.24 -3.01
C TRP A 461 2.20 3.71 -3.09
N ALA A 462 2.98 4.23 -2.14
CA ALA A 462 3.47 5.62 -2.21
C ALA A 462 4.47 5.88 -3.34
N THR A 463 5.12 4.84 -3.89
CA THR A 463 5.95 4.97 -5.10
C THR A 463 5.08 4.90 -6.36
N VAL A 464 4.11 4.00 -6.37
CA VAL A 464 3.36 3.61 -7.57
C VAL A 464 2.28 4.63 -7.92
N PHE A 465 1.45 5.03 -6.95
CA PHE A 465 0.32 5.93 -7.19
C PHE A 465 0.73 7.30 -7.77
N PRO A 466 1.77 7.99 -7.24
CA PRO A 466 2.17 9.29 -7.78
C PRO A 466 2.52 9.29 -9.27
N VAL A 467 3.12 8.20 -9.77
CA VAL A 467 3.45 8.06 -11.20
C VAL A 467 2.17 8.00 -12.04
N PHE A 468 1.20 7.16 -11.67
CA PHE A 468 -0.07 7.06 -12.38
C PHE A 468 -0.93 8.31 -12.23
N THR A 469 -0.93 8.92 -11.05
CA THR A 469 -1.65 10.17 -10.80
C THR A 469 -1.07 11.29 -11.68
N ASN A 470 0.26 11.35 -11.82
CA ASN A 470 0.92 12.30 -12.72
C ASN A 470 0.58 12.03 -14.20
N MET A 471 0.52 10.76 -14.61
CA MET A 471 0.04 10.38 -15.95
C MET A 471 -1.38 10.91 -16.21
N VAL A 472 -2.30 10.76 -15.25
CA VAL A 472 -3.66 11.31 -15.38
C VAL A 472 -3.65 12.84 -15.39
N VAL A 473 -2.84 13.49 -14.55
CA VAL A 473 -2.66 14.95 -14.51
C VAL A 473 -2.19 15.50 -15.85
N ILE A 474 -1.22 14.84 -16.50
CA ILE A 474 -0.74 15.18 -17.84
C ILE A 474 -1.87 15.04 -18.87
N ALA A 475 -2.58 13.90 -18.87
CA ALA A 475 -3.69 13.68 -19.79
C ALA A 475 -4.80 14.73 -19.66
N ILE A 476 -5.17 15.12 -18.44
CA ILE A 476 -6.14 16.18 -18.17
C ILE A 476 -5.61 17.53 -18.67
N THR A 477 -4.35 17.85 -18.39
CA THR A 477 -3.76 19.13 -18.81
C THR A 477 -3.79 19.29 -20.33
N TYR A 478 -3.48 18.22 -21.06
CA TYR A 478 -3.44 18.22 -22.52
C TYR A 478 -4.77 17.94 -23.22
N SER A 479 -5.80 17.51 -22.49
CA SER A 479 -7.12 17.14 -23.02
C SER A 479 -7.71 18.15 -24.01
N CYS A 480 -7.58 19.45 -23.70
CA CYS A 480 -8.13 20.55 -24.51
C CYS A 480 -7.14 21.11 -25.53
N ILE A 481 -5.85 20.82 -25.39
CA ILE A 481 -4.78 21.32 -26.26
C ILE A 481 -4.54 20.36 -27.42
N ALA A 482 -4.41 19.06 -27.10
CA ALA A 482 -4.19 17.98 -28.05
C ALA A 482 -5.07 16.78 -27.64
N PRO A 483 -6.36 16.77 -28.07
CA PRO A 483 -7.33 15.75 -27.66
C PRO A 483 -6.92 14.31 -27.97
N LEU A 484 -6.07 14.11 -28.98
CA LEU A 484 -5.54 12.80 -29.36
C LEU A 484 -4.82 12.08 -28.20
N ILE A 485 -4.24 12.83 -27.26
CA ILE A 485 -3.60 12.28 -26.06
C ILE A 485 -4.58 11.46 -25.22
N LEU A 486 -5.87 11.81 -25.20
CA LEU A 486 -6.88 11.07 -24.44
C LEU A 486 -7.04 9.62 -24.93
N GLY A 487 -6.93 9.39 -26.24
CA GLY A 487 -7.00 8.04 -26.82
C GLY A 487 -5.83 7.16 -26.37
N PHE A 488 -4.60 7.66 -26.56
CA PHE A 488 -3.39 6.92 -26.17
C PHE A 488 -3.25 6.74 -24.66
N SER A 489 -3.59 7.76 -23.87
CA SER A 489 -3.56 7.65 -22.39
C SER A 489 -4.60 6.66 -21.87
N SER A 490 -5.81 6.65 -22.43
CA SER A 490 -6.85 5.68 -22.05
C SER A 490 -6.43 4.25 -22.38
N PHE A 491 -5.88 4.01 -23.58
CA PHE A 491 -5.36 2.70 -23.97
C PHE A 491 -4.21 2.25 -23.05
N GLY A 492 -3.23 3.13 -22.80
CA GLY A 492 -2.09 2.82 -21.93
C GLY A 492 -2.51 2.52 -20.48
N LEU A 493 -3.39 3.34 -19.90
CA LEU A 493 -3.90 3.12 -18.55
C LEU A 493 -4.77 1.86 -18.44
N TYR A 494 -5.51 1.49 -19.49
CA TYR A 494 -6.28 0.24 -19.54
C TYR A 494 -5.38 -1.00 -19.50
N LEU A 495 -4.29 -1.01 -20.26
CA LEU A 495 -3.32 -2.11 -20.22
C LEU A 495 -2.67 -2.24 -18.85
N VAL A 496 -2.28 -1.11 -18.25
CA VAL A 496 -1.75 -1.06 -16.88
C VAL A 496 -2.78 -1.58 -15.88
N TYR A 497 -4.05 -1.18 -16.00
CA TYR A 497 -5.13 -1.67 -15.14
C TYR A 497 -5.23 -3.21 -15.19
N GLN A 498 -5.19 -3.81 -16.38
CA GLN A 498 -5.26 -5.26 -16.51
C GLN A 498 -4.04 -5.97 -15.91
N ALA A 499 -2.83 -5.42 -16.10
CA ALA A 499 -1.60 -5.96 -15.53
C ALA A 499 -1.61 -5.91 -13.99
N TYR A 500 -1.98 -4.77 -13.40
CA TYR A 500 -2.04 -4.63 -11.94
C TYR A 500 -3.18 -5.44 -11.33
N ARG A 501 -4.32 -5.58 -12.02
CA ARG A 501 -5.41 -6.44 -11.56
C ARG A 501 -4.95 -7.90 -11.42
N TYR A 502 -4.21 -8.42 -12.41
CA TYR A 502 -3.64 -9.76 -12.32
C TYR A 502 -2.66 -9.86 -11.14
N ASN A 503 -1.72 -8.92 -11.02
CA ASN A 503 -0.70 -8.99 -9.97
C ASN A 503 -1.27 -8.85 -8.56
N LEU A 504 -2.31 -8.03 -8.36
CA LEU A 504 -2.97 -7.88 -7.05
C LEU A 504 -3.73 -9.14 -6.61
N LEU A 505 -4.13 -9.99 -7.56
CA LEU A 505 -4.83 -11.24 -7.25
C LEU A 505 -3.88 -12.43 -7.03
N PHE A 506 -2.72 -12.44 -7.71
CA PHE A 506 -1.86 -13.64 -7.76
C PHE A 506 -0.41 -13.44 -7.31
N VAL A 507 0.10 -12.20 -7.21
CA VAL A 507 1.55 -11.96 -7.04
C VAL A 507 1.89 -11.07 -5.84
N TYR A 508 1.11 -10.01 -5.61
CA TYR A 508 1.42 -9.02 -4.59
C TYR A 508 0.71 -9.31 -3.26
N ASP A 509 1.44 -9.12 -2.16
CA ASP A 509 0.87 -9.00 -0.81
C ASP A 509 0.91 -7.53 -0.34
N SER A 510 0.12 -7.21 0.66
CA SER A 510 0.09 -5.89 1.29
C SER A 510 0.91 -5.88 2.57
N ASP A 511 2.18 -5.47 2.47
CA ASP A 511 3.06 -5.30 3.65
C ASP A 511 2.56 -4.18 4.58
N VAL A 512 2.06 -3.09 3.99
CA VAL A 512 1.62 -1.88 4.71
C VAL A 512 0.16 -1.61 4.39
N ASP A 513 -0.68 -1.79 5.40
CA ASP A 513 -2.11 -1.55 5.32
C ASP A 513 -2.45 -0.08 5.62
N THR A 514 -2.59 0.73 4.57
CA THR A 514 -3.05 2.12 4.69
C THR A 514 -4.56 2.27 4.84
N LYS A 515 -5.28 1.14 4.96
CA LYS A 515 -6.75 1.05 4.95
C LYS A 515 -7.37 1.74 3.75
N GLY A 516 -6.63 1.76 2.64
CA GLY A 516 -6.97 2.44 1.40
C GLY A 516 -6.96 3.98 1.42
N LEU A 517 -6.46 4.66 2.47
CA LEU A 517 -6.35 6.13 2.51
C LEU A 517 -5.55 6.74 1.34
N ILE A 518 -4.68 5.94 0.72
CA ILE A 518 -3.88 6.33 -0.44
C ILE A 518 -4.76 6.66 -1.66
N TYR A 519 -5.87 5.94 -1.86
CA TYR A 519 -6.74 6.08 -3.02
C TYR A 519 -7.51 7.42 -3.07
N PRO A 520 -8.29 7.82 -2.04
CA PRO A 520 -8.98 9.12 -2.07
C PRO A 520 -7.98 10.28 -2.13
N ARG A 521 -6.78 10.11 -1.58
CA ARG A 521 -5.70 11.09 -1.71
C ARG A 521 -5.22 11.21 -3.16
N ALA A 522 -5.01 10.10 -3.86
CA ALA A 522 -4.65 10.10 -5.28
C ALA A 522 -5.76 10.74 -6.12
N LEU A 523 -7.03 10.46 -5.81
CA LEU A 523 -8.19 11.03 -6.49
C LEU A 523 -8.25 12.56 -6.32
N GLN A 524 -7.98 13.08 -5.13
CA GLN A 524 -7.85 14.54 -4.91
C GLN A 524 -6.65 15.13 -5.66
N GLN A 525 -5.53 14.41 -5.73
CA GLN A 525 -4.34 14.84 -6.47
C GLN A 525 -4.61 14.97 -7.99
N VAL A 526 -5.54 14.20 -8.56
CA VAL A 526 -5.98 14.34 -9.96
C VAL A 526 -6.54 15.74 -10.25
N LEU A 527 -7.21 16.38 -9.29
CA LEU A 527 -7.72 17.75 -9.45
C LEU A 527 -6.60 18.78 -9.70
N THR A 528 -5.36 18.48 -9.31
CA THR A 528 -4.18 19.29 -9.66
C THR A 528 -4.05 19.45 -11.18
N GLY A 529 -4.40 18.44 -11.97
CA GLY A 529 -4.40 18.52 -13.43
C GLY A 529 -5.46 19.47 -13.98
N VAL A 530 -6.62 19.57 -13.31
CA VAL A 530 -7.66 20.55 -13.67
C VAL A 530 -7.18 21.97 -13.39
N TYR A 531 -6.51 22.20 -12.26
CA TYR A 531 -5.90 23.51 -11.96
C TYR A 531 -4.81 23.86 -12.95
N LEU A 532 -3.90 22.93 -13.27
CA LEU A 532 -2.82 23.18 -14.21
C LEU A 532 -3.33 23.43 -15.64
N SER A 533 -4.32 22.65 -16.09
CA SER A 533 -5.02 22.89 -17.36
C SER A 533 -5.62 24.30 -17.40
N SER A 534 -6.26 24.72 -16.29
CA SER A 534 -6.88 26.04 -16.20
C SER A 534 -5.85 27.18 -16.28
N VAL A 535 -4.73 27.06 -15.56
CA VAL A 535 -3.63 28.04 -15.59
C VAL A 535 -3.01 28.12 -16.99
N CYS A 536 -2.79 26.98 -17.65
CA CYS A 536 -2.27 26.96 -19.01
C CYS A 536 -3.23 27.62 -20.01
N MET A 537 -4.53 27.32 -19.92
CA MET A 537 -5.54 27.91 -20.80
C MET A 537 -5.65 29.43 -20.62
N ILE A 538 -5.50 29.93 -19.39
CA ILE A 538 -5.39 31.39 -19.13
C ILE A 538 -4.18 31.97 -19.88
N GLY A 539 -3.01 31.34 -19.77
CA GLY A 539 -1.81 31.78 -20.50
C GLY A 539 -1.99 31.77 -22.03
N LEU A 540 -2.60 30.70 -22.58
CA LEU A 540 -2.87 30.58 -24.02
C LEU A 540 -3.86 31.64 -24.54
N PHE A 541 -4.91 31.95 -23.78
CA PHE A 541 -5.87 32.99 -24.15
C PHE A 541 -5.32 34.41 -23.95
N ALA A 542 -4.46 34.62 -22.95
CA ALA A 542 -3.75 35.88 -22.74
C ALA A 542 -2.83 36.21 -23.92
N ILE A 543 -2.01 35.25 -24.38
CA ILE A 543 -1.15 35.44 -25.57
C ILE A 543 -1.98 35.74 -26.83
N LYS A 544 -3.18 35.16 -26.94
CA LYS A 544 -4.09 35.36 -28.08
C LYS A 544 -5.00 36.60 -27.93
N GLY A 545 -4.77 37.46 -26.95
CA GLY A 545 -5.51 38.70 -26.73
C GLY A 545 -7.00 38.51 -26.38
N ALA A 546 -7.41 37.35 -25.88
CA ALA A 546 -8.81 37.03 -25.61
C ALA A 546 -9.19 37.30 -24.15
N ILE A 547 -9.49 38.57 -23.82
CA ILE A 547 -9.73 39.03 -22.44
C ILE A 547 -10.99 38.39 -21.82
N GLY A 548 -12.10 38.29 -22.58
CA GLY A 548 -13.36 37.72 -22.09
C GLY A 548 -13.21 36.28 -21.55
N PRO A 549 -12.71 35.32 -22.35
CA PRO A 549 -12.45 33.95 -21.88
C PRO A 549 -11.47 33.87 -20.70
N VAL A 550 -10.53 34.80 -20.57
CA VAL A 550 -9.60 34.85 -19.43
C VAL A 550 -10.36 35.17 -18.13
N ILE A 551 -11.20 36.21 -18.13
CA ILE A 551 -11.99 36.61 -16.94
C ILE A 551 -12.88 35.44 -16.50
N MET A 552 -13.58 34.83 -17.45
CA MET A 552 -14.47 33.71 -17.16
C MET A 552 -13.72 32.46 -16.65
N MET A 553 -12.49 32.21 -17.13
CA MET A 553 -11.64 31.13 -16.60
C MET A 553 -11.17 31.40 -15.17
N VAL A 554 -10.82 32.65 -14.84
CA VAL A 554 -10.44 33.03 -13.47
C VAL A 554 -11.62 32.83 -12.52
N LEU A 555 -12.83 33.27 -12.91
CA LEU A 555 -14.05 33.05 -12.13
C LEU A 555 -14.32 31.55 -11.91
N PHE A 556 -14.15 30.73 -12.95
CA PHE A 556 -14.30 29.28 -12.85
C PHE A 556 -13.29 28.65 -11.88
N ILE A 557 -12.02 29.10 -11.88
CA ILE A 557 -11.02 28.62 -10.92
C ILE A 557 -11.44 28.94 -9.48
N ILE A 558 -11.94 30.16 -9.23
CA ILE A 558 -12.40 30.56 -7.89
C ILE A 558 -13.55 29.64 -7.44
N LEU A 559 -14.55 29.43 -8.29
CA LEU A 559 -15.66 28.52 -8.01
C LEU A 559 -15.17 27.08 -7.75
N MET A 560 -14.21 26.60 -8.54
CA MET A 560 -13.61 25.29 -8.36
C MET A 560 -12.82 25.17 -7.05
N ILE A 561 -12.14 26.23 -6.60
CA ILE A 561 -11.45 26.24 -5.30
C ILE A 561 -12.48 26.16 -4.17
N LEU A 562 -13.55 26.96 -4.23
CA LEU A 562 -14.63 26.92 -3.24
C LEU A 562 -15.30 25.54 -3.19
N ALA A 563 -15.61 24.96 -4.36
CA ALA A 563 -16.18 23.62 -4.46
C ALA A 563 -15.24 22.55 -3.91
N HIS A 564 -13.93 22.65 -4.17
CA HIS A 564 -12.94 21.69 -3.66
C HIS A 564 -12.73 21.83 -2.14
N ILE A 565 -12.80 23.04 -1.58
CA ILE A 565 -12.82 23.24 -0.12
C ILE A 565 -14.05 22.55 0.47
N SER A 566 -15.24 22.83 -0.07
CA SER A 566 -16.49 22.20 0.36
C SER A 566 -16.45 20.67 0.28
N LEU A 567 -15.91 20.12 -0.82
CA LEU A 567 -15.72 18.67 -0.98
C LEU A 567 -14.79 18.08 0.09
N ASN A 568 -13.71 18.79 0.41
CA ASN A 568 -12.77 18.36 1.46
C ASN A 568 -13.44 18.35 2.83
N ASP A 569 -14.22 19.38 3.14
CA ASP A 569 -14.92 19.48 4.43
C ASP A 569 -15.99 18.39 4.58
N ALA A 570 -16.64 17.99 3.48
CA ALA A 570 -17.59 16.87 3.46
C ALA A 570 -16.91 15.49 3.58
N LEU A 571 -15.85 15.23 2.81
CA LEU A 571 -15.22 13.90 2.73
C LEU A 571 -14.27 13.57 3.89
N ARG A 572 -13.56 14.56 4.44
CA ARG A 572 -12.57 14.35 5.52
C ARG A 572 -13.15 13.63 6.75
N PRO A 573 -14.29 14.03 7.34
CA PRO A 573 -14.84 13.32 8.49
C PRO A 573 -15.16 11.86 8.14
N LEU A 574 -15.76 11.60 6.98
CA LEU A 574 -16.15 10.26 6.51
C LEU A 574 -14.96 9.31 6.29
N LEU A 575 -13.80 9.84 5.92
CA LEU A 575 -12.57 9.04 5.71
C LEU A 575 -11.80 8.78 7.02
N SER A 576 -11.97 9.65 8.02
CA SER A 576 -11.21 9.62 9.27
C SER A 576 -11.90 8.87 10.40
N ALA A 577 -13.23 8.86 10.41
CA ALA A 577 -14.07 8.40 11.50
C ALA A 577 -15.22 7.51 11.00
N LEU A 578 -15.72 6.63 11.87
CA LEU A 578 -16.90 5.81 11.59
C LEU A 578 -18.19 6.52 12.06
N PRO A 579 -19.24 6.61 11.21
CA PRO A 579 -20.54 7.13 11.62
C PRO A 579 -21.26 6.20 12.60
N ARG A 580 -21.77 6.76 13.70
CA ARG A 580 -22.53 6.00 14.72
C ARG A 580 -23.86 5.43 14.21
N THR A 581 -24.47 6.11 13.23
CA THR A 581 -25.73 5.66 12.60
C THR A 581 -25.57 4.32 11.90
N LEU A 582 -24.45 4.09 11.21
CA LEU A 582 -24.18 2.83 10.50
C LEU A 582 -23.89 1.68 11.46
N GLU A 583 -23.18 1.96 12.56
CA GLU A 583 -22.97 0.96 13.60
C GLU A 583 -24.29 0.53 14.25
N GLN A 584 -25.18 1.49 14.54
CA GLN A 584 -26.51 1.17 15.07
C GLN A 584 -27.34 0.36 14.07
N ALA A 585 -27.25 0.68 12.77
CA ALA A 585 -27.95 -0.06 11.73
C ALA A 585 -27.49 -1.52 11.63
N GLU A 586 -26.18 -1.80 11.77
CA GLU A 586 -25.67 -3.18 11.81
C GLU A 586 -26.16 -3.93 13.05
N ARG A 587 -26.20 -3.27 14.22
CA ARG A 587 -26.72 -3.89 15.45
C ARG A 587 -28.20 -4.25 15.37
N LEU A 588 -29.00 -3.43 14.68
CA LEU A 588 -30.42 -3.70 14.46
C LEU A 588 -30.62 -4.80 13.42
N GLY A 589 -29.80 -4.82 12.35
CA GLY A 589 -29.87 -5.83 11.30
C GLY A 589 -29.52 -7.25 11.77
N ASP A 590 -28.61 -7.39 12.76
CA ASP A 590 -28.29 -8.69 13.39
C ASP A 590 -29.44 -9.23 14.27
N GLY A 591 -30.40 -8.38 14.68
CA GLY A 591 -31.51 -8.76 15.55
C GLY A 591 -32.72 -9.36 14.82
N ASP A 592 -32.92 -9.02 13.54
CA ASP A 592 -34.05 -9.52 12.75
C ASP A 592 -33.82 -10.94 12.18
N ASP A 593 -32.57 -11.39 12.10
CA ASP A 593 -32.25 -12.74 11.60
C ASP A 593 -32.51 -13.85 12.65
N ASP A 594 -32.47 -13.53 13.95
CA ASP A 594 -32.68 -14.51 15.04
C ASP A 594 -34.17 -14.74 15.39
N ASP A 595 -35.06 -13.82 15.00
CA ASP A 595 -36.52 -13.92 15.26
C ASP A 595 -37.28 -14.63 14.12
N SER A 596 -36.62 -14.86 12.98
CA SER A 596 -37.24 -15.55 11.83
C SER A 596 -37.30 -17.08 11.96
N ASN A 597 -36.81 -17.65 13.07
CA ASN A 597 -36.74 -19.09 13.29
C ASN A 597 -37.50 -19.58 14.55
N LYS A 598 -38.47 -18.81 15.05
CA LYS A 598 -39.24 -19.14 16.26
C LYS A 598 -40.77 -19.08 16.17
N ASP A 599 -41.35 -18.96 14.98
CA ASP A 599 -42.81 -19.02 14.84
C ASP A 599 -43.24 -20.11 13.85
N MET A 600 -43.31 -21.34 14.38
CA MET A 600 -44.18 -22.43 13.93
C MET A 600 -44.22 -23.49 15.05
N GLY A 601 -45.15 -23.34 15.97
CA GLY A 601 -45.35 -24.25 17.10
C GLY A 601 -46.60 -23.90 17.91
N GLU A 602 -47.75 -24.28 17.33
CA GLU A 602 -49.05 -24.66 17.92
C GLU A 602 -49.65 -23.97 19.17
N GLN A 603 -50.93 -23.64 19.00
CA GLN A 603 -51.92 -23.21 20.00
C GLN A 603 -52.09 -24.21 21.15
N ASP A 604 -52.32 -23.68 22.35
CA ASP A 604 -53.31 -24.25 23.28
C ASP A 604 -53.95 -23.14 24.13
N ASP A 605 -55.27 -23.20 24.21
CA ASP A 605 -56.17 -22.31 24.95
C ASP A 605 -56.09 -22.52 26.47
N SER A 606 -56.24 -21.45 27.25
CA SER A 606 -56.94 -21.46 28.56
C SER A 606 -57.10 -20.03 29.13
N ALA A 607 -58.33 -19.68 29.47
CA ALA A 607 -58.76 -18.39 30.01
C ALA A 607 -58.50 -18.24 31.53
N SER A 608 -58.19 -17.02 32.00
CA SER A 608 -58.78 -16.46 33.24
C SER A 608 -58.54 -14.94 33.40
N SER A 609 -59.64 -14.20 33.34
CA SER A 609 -60.09 -13.02 34.12
C SER A 609 -59.15 -12.14 34.99
N CYS A 610 -59.53 -10.84 35.00
CA CYS A 610 -59.43 -9.81 36.05
C CYS A 610 -58.06 -9.14 36.25
N GLN A 611 -57.90 -7.86 36.60
CA GLN A 611 -58.67 -6.59 36.64
C GLN A 611 -57.70 -5.55 37.25
N ASP A 612 -57.95 -4.25 37.04
CA ASP A 612 -57.50 -3.11 37.87
C ASP A 612 -56.01 -2.68 37.82
N ASP A 613 -55.60 -1.40 37.87
CA ASP A 613 -56.23 -0.09 37.70
C ASP A 613 -55.11 0.98 37.70
N ALA A 614 -55.46 2.21 37.28
CA ALA A 614 -54.95 3.51 37.74
C ALA A 614 -53.65 4.18 37.20
N THR A 615 -53.91 5.21 36.36
CA THR A 615 -53.52 6.65 36.46
C THR A 615 -52.06 7.12 36.21
N SER A 616 -51.83 7.97 35.20
CA SER A 616 -51.75 9.47 35.21
C SER A 616 -50.31 9.96 35.54
N GLU A 617 -49.64 10.92 34.87
CA GLU A 617 -49.96 12.28 34.40
C GLU A 617 -48.97 12.66 33.26
N LYS A 618 -49.44 13.19 32.11
CA LYS A 618 -49.59 14.61 31.72
C LYS A 618 -48.30 15.45 31.61
N SER A 619 -48.06 15.88 30.37
CA SER A 619 -47.27 17.04 29.95
C SER A 619 -48.00 18.37 30.23
N PRO A 620 -47.30 19.53 30.18
CA PRO A 620 -47.96 20.81 29.97
C PRO A 620 -47.74 21.42 28.57
N ILE A 621 -48.72 22.24 28.22
CA ILE A 621 -49.13 22.76 26.91
C ILE A 621 -48.66 24.22 26.71
N SER A 622 -48.65 24.61 25.42
CA SER A 622 -48.47 25.92 24.75
C SER A 622 -49.26 27.14 25.31
N PRO A 623 -49.18 28.34 24.67
CA PRO A 623 -50.11 28.73 23.58
C PRO A 623 -49.47 29.72 22.55
N ALA A 624 -50.08 30.25 21.48
CA ALA A 624 -51.12 29.87 20.50
C ALA A 624 -51.24 31.02 19.45
N SER A 625 -51.93 30.75 18.34
CA SER A 625 -52.63 31.65 17.38
C SER A 625 -51.89 32.05 16.08
N GLY A 626 -52.45 31.90 14.86
CA GLY A 626 -53.80 31.48 14.48
C GLY A 626 -54.01 31.23 12.96
N SER A 627 -54.99 30.35 12.69
CA SER A 627 -55.97 30.24 11.58
C SER A 627 -55.58 30.43 10.09
N ASN A 628 -55.83 29.38 9.28
CA ASN A 628 -56.91 29.32 8.27
C ASN A 628 -57.11 27.88 7.70
N GLU A 629 -58.37 27.52 7.45
CA GLU A 629 -58.98 26.20 7.13
C GLU A 629 -58.69 25.71 5.68
N ILE A 630 -58.31 24.43 5.38
CA ILE A 630 -59.07 23.17 5.05
C ILE A 630 -60.03 23.29 3.81
N PRO A 631 -60.26 22.28 2.91
CA PRO A 631 -59.71 20.91 2.70
C PRO A 631 -59.22 20.59 1.26
N SER A 632 -58.56 19.43 1.10
CA SER A 632 -58.27 18.75 -0.17
C SER A 632 -59.47 17.98 -0.77
N PRO A 633 -59.59 17.87 -2.11
CA PRO A 633 -60.41 16.84 -2.74
C PRO A 633 -59.67 15.90 -3.70
N ILE A 634 -60.39 14.81 -3.95
CA ILE A 634 -60.12 13.58 -4.69
C ILE A 634 -60.34 13.79 -6.22
N SER A 635 -59.38 13.31 -7.04
CA SER A 635 -59.54 12.59 -8.33
C SER A 635 -60.09 13.21 -9.65
N ILE A 636 -59.49 12.70 -10.76
CA ILE A 636 -59.96 12.44 -12.14
C ILE A 636 -59.79 13.51 -13.26
N SER A 637 -59.31 12.99 -14.40
CA SER A 637 -59.49 13.42 -15.81
C SER A 637 -58.36 14.30 -16.41
N SER A 638 -57.92 14.19 -17.67
CA SER A 638 -58.30 13.36 -18.82
C SER A 638 -57.34 13.57 -20.03
N LYS A 639 -57.48 12.69 -21.05
CA LYS A 639 -57.17 12.82 -22.51
C LYS A 639 -55.72 12.56 -22.97
N LEU A 640 -55.41 11.48 -23.71
CA LEU A 640 -55.85 10.97 -25.04
C LEU A 640 -54.95 11.45 -26.20
N LYS A 641 -54.18 10.53 -26.81
CA LYS A 641 -54.24 10.22 -28.26
C LYS A 641 -53.49 8.92 -28.60
N ARG A 642 -54.15 8.15 -29.47
CA ARG A 642 -53.86 6.80 -29.98
C ARG A 642 -53.56 6.90 -31.49
N ALA A 643 -52.62 6.09 -32.00
CA ALA A 643 -52.48 5.60 -33.39
C ALA A 643 -51.11 4.90 -33.52
N THR A 644 -50.89 3.69 -34.05
CA THR A 644 -51.72 2.66 -34.69
C THR A 644 -50.89 1.36 -34.68
N GLN A 645 -51.50 0.22 -34.35
CA GLN A 645 -50.96 -1.13 -34.55
C GLN A 645 -51.74 -1.79 -35.70
N THR A 646 -51.05 -2.53 -36.55
CA THR A 646 -51.65 -3.32 -37.63
C THR A 646 -51.88 -4.76 -37.18
N THR A 647 -53.14 -5.16 -37.31
CA THR A 647 -53.76 -6.46 -37.08
C THR A 647 -53.19 -7.59 -37.94
N ILE A 648 -53.05 -8.80 -37.39
CA ILE A 648 -53.49 -10.04 -38.06
C ILE A 648 -54.22 -10.92 -37.02
N THR A 649 -55.35 -11.45 -37.47
CA THR A 649 -56.49 -11.99 -36.73
C THR A 649 -56.34 -13.43 -36.26
N LEU A 650 -57.01 -13.70 -35.14
CA LEU A 650 -57.30 -15.00 -34.54
C LEU A 650 -58.39 -15.72 -35.36
N ALA A 651 -58.02 -16.62 -36.26
CA ALA A 651 -58.97 -17.44 -37.04
C ALA A 651 -58.54 -18.92 -37.19
N GLU A 652 -57.74 -19.45 -36.27
CA GLU A 652 -57.30 -20.86 -36.32
C GLU A 652 -57.17 -21.47 -34.92
N ILE A 653 -58.21 -21.31 -34.11
CA ILE A 653 -58.49 -22.25 -33.01
C ILE A 653 -59.53 -23.23 -33.53
N THR A 654 -59.07 -24.33 -34.15
CA THR A 654 -59.63 -25.70 -34.01
C THR A 654 -59.03 -26.61 -35.08
N ARG A 655 -58.15 -27.53 -34.69
CA ARG A 655 -58.16 -28.94 -35.10
C ARG A 655 -57.06 -29.75 -34.39
N ALA A 656 -57.54 -30.72 -33.60
CA ALA A 656 -56.98 -32.05 -33.30
C ALA A 656 -55.70 -32.19 -32.45
N GLY A 657 -55.77 -33.19 -31.55
CA GLY A 657 -54.75 -33.66 -30.58
C GLY A 657 -53.32 -33.74 -31.09
N THR A 658 -52.31 -33.89 -30.24
CA THR A 658 -52.13 -35.02 -29.31
C THR A 658 -50.90 -34.70 -28.45
N SER A 659 -50.85 -35.24 -27.24
CA SER A 659 -49.74 -35.22 -26.27
C SER A 659 -48.31 -35.14 -26.85
N THR A 660 -47.48 -34.22 -26.33
CA THR A 660 -46.02 -34.43 -26.18
C THR A 660 -45.39 -33.36 -25.27
N GLU A 661 -44.60 -33.87 -24.33
CA GLU A 661 -43.63 -33.29 -23.40
C GLU A 661 -43.25 -31.79 -23.55
N ILE A 662 -43.26 -31.06 -22.43
CA ILE A 662 -42.62 -29.75 -22.29
C ILE A 662 -41.09 -29.97 -22.26
N PRO A 663 -40.30 -29.48 -23.22
CA PRO A 663 -38.85 -29.50 -23.09
C PRO A 663 -38.41 -28.40 -22.13
N ALA A 664 -37.54 -28.76 -21.20
CA ALA A 664 -36.84 -27.81 -20.34
C ALA A 664 -36.13 -26.73 -21.18
N PHE A 665 -36.42 -25.45 -20.91
CA PHE A 665 -35.68 -24.34 -21.49
C PHE A 665 -34.22 -24.39 -21.03
N PRO A 666 -33.22 -24.44 -21.93
CA PRO A 666 -31.83 -24.32 -21.53
C PRO A 666 -31.55 -22.86 -21.15
N HIS A 667 -31.02 -22.62 -19.95
CA HIS A 667 -30.45 -21.33 -19.56
C HIS A 667 -29.31 -20.96 -20.52
N GLN A 668 -29.62 -20.18 -21.56
CA GLN A 668 -28.65 -19.66 -22.50
C GLN A 668 -27.79 -18.61 -21.79
N LYS A 669 -26.49 -18.90 -21.60
CA LYS A 669 -25.52 -17.94 -21.05
C LYS A 669 -25.58 -16.64 -21.88
N PRO A 670 -25.67 -15.45 -21.26
CA PRO A 670 -25.79 -14.21 -22.01
C PRO A 670 -24.59 -14.02 -22.93
N SER A 671 -24.85 -13.57 -24.15
CA SER A 671 -23.80 -13.22 -25.11
C SER A 671 -22.82 -12.20 -24.50
N ALA A 672 -21.54 -12.27 -24.88
CA ALA A 672 -20.51 -11.36 -24.36
C ALA A 672 -20.90 -9.88 -24.57
N LEU A 673 -21.49 -9.56 -25.72
CA LEU A 673 -22.00 -8.21 -26.03
C LEU A 673 -23.15 -7.79 -25.10
N GLN A 674 -24.11 -8.65 -24.80
CA GLN A 674 -25.17 -8.32 -23.82
C GLN A 674 -24.59 -8.08 -22.43
N THR A 675 -23.58 -8.85 -22.02
CA THR A 675 -22.90 -8.63 -20.74
C THR A 675 -22.16 -7.29 -20.71
N ILE A 676 -21.51 -6.91 -21.81
CA ILE A 676 -20.84 -5.61 -21.96
C ILE A 676 -21.86 -4.47 -21.94
N LEU A 677 -22.94 -4.56 -22.72
CA LEU A 677 -24.01 -3.57 -22.76
C LEU A 677 -24.70 -3.43 -21.40
N ARG A 678 -24.90 -4.53 -20.67
CA ARG A 678 -25.46 -4.50 -19.31
C ARG A 678 -24.50 -3.84 -18.32
N LYS A 679 -23.20 -4.12 -18.40
CA LYS A 679 -22.17 -3.44 -17.59
C LYS A 679 -22.06 -1.96 -17.93
N PHE A 680 -22.16 -1.60 -19.20
CA PHE A 680 -22.14 -0.21 -19.66
C PHE A 680 -23.40 0.53 -19.20
N SER A 681 -24.58 -0.07 -19.37
CA SER A 681 -25.85 0.47 -18.87
C SER A 681 -25.81 0.67 -17.36
N TYR A 682 -25.34 -0.32 -16.60
CA TYR A 682 -25.13 -0.21 -15.15
C TYR A 682 -24.16 0.93 -14.81
N PHE A 683 -23.06 1.06 -15.56
CA PHE A 683 -22.08 2.13 -15.37
C PHE A 683 -22.71 3.52 -15.61
N ILE A 684 -23.47 3.69 -16.70
CA ILE A 684 -24.18 4.94 -17.00
C ILE A 684 -25.25 5.24 -15.94
N HIS A 685 -26.05 4.25 -15.52
CA HIS A 685 -27.02 4.42 -14.45
C HIS A 685 -26.35 4.79 -13.13
N SER A 686 -25.20 4.19 -12.83
CA SER A 686 -24.40 4.50 -11.65
C SER A 686 -23.81 5.92 -11.70
N ILE A 687 -23.55 6.46 -12.90
CA ILE A 687 -23.14 7.85 -13.10
C ILE A 687 -24.32 8.80 -12.91
N VAL A 688 -25.51 8.47 -13.41
CA VAL A 688 -26.69 9.37 -13.37
C VAL A 688 -27.39 9.35 -12.01
N GLN A 689 -27.41 8.20 -11.32
CA GLN A 689 -28.09 8.01 -10.04
C GLN A 689 -27.12 7.48 -8.98
N PRO A 690 -26.15 8.29 -8.51
CA PRO A 690 -25.16 7.85 -7.54
C PRO A 690 -25.78 7.37 -6.23
N HIS A 691 -26.86 8.01 -5.76
CA HIS A 691 -27.48 7.69 -4.47
C HIS A 691 -27.99 6.24 -4.33
N ILE A 692 -28.41 5.59 -5.41
CA ILE A 692 -28.92 4.21 -5.39
C ILE A 692 -27.78 3.20 -5.27
N TYR A 693 -26.68 3.42 -5.98
CA TYR A 693 -25.58 2.45 -6.09
C TYR A 693 -24.45 2.67 -5.08
N ILE A 694 -24.43 3.85 -4.44
CA ILE A 694 -23.51 4.20 -3.36
C ILE A 694 -24.10 3.85 -1.99
N ASP A 695 -25.36 3.41 -1.93
CA ASP A 695 -26.00 3.10 -0.66
C ASP A 695 -25.25 2.02 0.13
N TYR A 696 -25.21 2.24 1.45
CA TYR A 696 -24.47 1.41 2.39
C TYR A 696 -24.93 -0.05 2.32
N SER A 697 -26.24 -0.29 2.31
CA SER A 697 -26.83 -1.64 2.31
C SER A 697 -26.36 -2.47 1.11
N THR A 698 -26.26 -1.83 -0.07
CA THR A 698 -25.85 -2.47 -1.31
C THR A 698 -24.36 -2.78 -1.32
N LEU A 699 -23.53 -1.84 -0.84
CA LEU A 699 -22.08 -2.05 -0.73
C LEU A 699 -21.73 -3.08 0.33
N ARG A 700 -22.47 -3.10 1.44
CA ARG A 700 -22.31 -4.05 2.54
C ARG A 700 -22.47 -5.49 2.06
N LYS A 701 -23.47 -5.77 1.22
CA LYS A 701 -23.69 -7.09 0.59
C LYS A 701 -22.56 -7.54 -0.35
N ARG A 702 -21.79 -6.60 -0.91
CA ARG A 702 -20.65 -6.93 -1.79
C ARG A 702 -19.40 -7.32 -0.99
N ILE A 703 -19.32 -6.93 0.27
CA ILE A 703 -18.15 -7.20 1.11
C ILE A 703 -18.31 -8.58 1.73
N ARG A 704 -17.24 -9.38 1.69
CA ARG A 704 -17.21 -10.68 2.34
C ARG A 704 -17.45 -10.52 3.84
N GLN A 705 -18.53 -11.10 4.33
CA GLN A 705 -18.74 -11.34 5.74
C GLN A 705 -17.89 -12.57 6.13
N GLY A 706 -17.24 -12.53 7.28
CA GLY A 706 -16.47 -13.66 7.78
C GLY A 706 -16.51 -13.70 9.29
N THR A 707 -16.02 -14.79 9.85
CA THR A 707 -16.06 -15.05 11.29
C THR A 707 -15.23 -14.02 12.07
N PRO A 708 -15.70 -13.54 13.23
CA PRO A 708 -14.89 -12.75 14.15
C PRO A 708 -13.55 -13.43 14.44
N ILE A 709 -12.48 -12.65 14.58
CA ILE A 709 -11.16 -13.15 14.93
C ILE A 709 -11.08 -13.28 16.45
N GLU A 710 -10.82 -14.49 16.92
CA GLU A 710 -10.52 -14.76 18.32
C GLU A 710 -9.00 -14.73 18.54
N TYR A 711 -8.57 -14.15 19.65
CA TYR A 711 -7.17 -14.03 20.02
C TYR A 711 -6.96 -14.79 21.32
N SER A 712 -5.82 -15.48 21.45
CA SER A 712 -5.37 -15.96 22.76
C SER A 712 -5.06 -14.77 23.68
N ASP A 713 -5.27 -14.95 24.98
CA ASP A 713 -5.04 -13.90 25.96
C ASP A 713 -3.58 -13.40 25.93
N GLU A 714 -2.62 -14.30 25.70
CA GLU A 714 -1.20 -13.95 25.56
C GLU A 714 -0.92 -13.02 24.38
N VAL A 715 -1.56 -13.26 23.22
CA VAL A 715 -1.40 -12.41 22.03
C VAL A 715 -2.05 -11.06 22.27
N ALA A 716 -3.22 -11.05 22.90
CA ALA A 716 -3.96 -9.82 23.17
C ALA A 716 -3.23 -8.93 24.18
N ASP A 717 -2.74 -9.50 25.28
CA ASP A 717 -2.00 -8.76 26.32
C ASP A 717 -0.68 -8.18 25.80
N ASN A 718 -0.05 -8.85 24.83
CA ASN A 718 1.25 -8.47 24.32
C ASN A 718 1.23 -7.65 23.02
N ALA A 719 0.05 -7.41 22.45
CA ALA A 719 -0.14 -6.79 21.15
C ALA A 719 0.62 -5.46 20.97
N TYR A 720 0.56 -4.55 21.95
CA TYR A 720 1.14 -3.20 21.85
C TYR A 720 2.37 -2.97 22.74
N TYR A 721 3.10 -4.04 23.07
CA TYR A 721 4.46 -3.91 23.60
C TYR A 721 5.50 -3.91 22.47
N PRO A 722 6.65 -3.22 22.66
CA PRO A 722 7.77 -3.33 21.74
C PRO A 722 8.16 -4.80 21.56
N PRO A 723 8.38 -5.29 20.32
CA PRO A 723 8.70 -6.69 20.05
C PRO A 723 9.87 -7.22 20.88
N SER A 724 10.87 -6.38 21.19
CA SER A 724 12.03 -6.74 22.00
C SER A 724 11.71 -7.17 23.43
N VAL A 725 10.56 -6.78 23.98
CA VAL A 725 10.11 -7.16 25.34
C VAL A 725 9.67 -8.61 25.40
N TRP A 726 9.10 -9.11 24.31
CA TRP A 726 8.50 -10.44 24.19
C TRP A 726 9.19 -11.32 23.15
N SER A 727 10.30 -10.85 22.55
CA SER A 727 11.01 -11.61 21.53
C SER A 727 11.64 -12.87 22.14
N PRO A 728 11.21 -14.07 21.71
CA PRO A 728 11.83 -15.29 22.18
C PRO A 728 13.27 -15.38 21.65
N THR A 729 14.05 -16.27 22.25
CA THR A 729 15.36 -16.63 21.70
C THR A 729 15.17 -17.28 20.33
N PRO A 730 15.88 -16.84 19.28
CA PRO A 730 15.70 -17.37 17.94
C PRO A 730 16.10 -18.85 17.89
N LEU A 731 15.21 -19.70 17.37
CA LEU A 731 15.48 -21.10 17.06
C LEU A 731 16.43 -21.18 15.86
N LEU A 732 17.62 -21.73 16.03
CA LEU A 732 18.58 -21.92 14.93
C LEU A 732 18.14 -23.09 14.05
N TRP A 733 18.08 -22.87 12.73
CA TRP A 733 17.63 -23.89 11.78
C TRP A 733 18.73 -24.25 10.78
N VAL A 734 19.22 -25.48 10.85
CA VAL A 734 20.33 -25.98 10.01
C VAL A 734 19.89 -27.18 9.16
N PRO A 735 20.57 -27.47 8.04
CA PRO A 735 20.23 -28.63 7.23
C PRO A 735 20.82 -29.93 7.82
N ARG A 736 20.03 -31.00 7.80
CA ARG A 736 20.48 -32.36 8.10
C ARG A 736 21.46 -32.87 7.05
N ASP A 737 22.54 -33.49 7.54
CA ASP A 737 23.54 -34.15 6.71
C ASP A 737 23.54 -35.66 6.93
N ALA A 738 23.92 -36.41 5.89
CA ALA A 738 24.08 -37.87 6.01
C ALA A 738 25.32 -38.29 6.80
N GLY A 739 26.23 -37.35 7.11
CA GLY A 739 27.43 -37.59 7.91
C GLY A 739 27.22 -37.47 9.43
N GLY A 740 26.02 -37.09 9.88
CA GLY A 740 25.69 -36.97 11.30
C GLY A 740 26.29 -35.76 12.02
N ILE A 741 26.89 -34.80 11.31
CA ILE A 741 27.53 -33.62 11.90
C ILE A 741 26.49 -32.64 12.41
N SER A 742 25.42 -32.43 11.65
CA SER A 742 24.27 -31.63 12.04
C SER A 742 23.75 -32.04 13.41
N ARG A 743 23.53 -33.35 13.64
CA ARG A 743 23.11 -33.89 14.94
C ARG A 743 24.08 -33.56 16.08
N ARG A 744 25.39 -33.68 15.84
CA ARG A 744 26.42 -33.33 16.85
C ARG A 744 26.42 -31.83 17.16
N GLU A 745 26.35 -30.97 16.15
CA GLU A 745 26.35 -29.51 16.37
C GLU A 745 25.03 -29.03 17.00
N VAL A 746 23.90 -29.68 16.70
CA VAL A 746 22.63 -29.50 17.41
C VAL A 746 22.81 -29.85 18.90
N GLU A 747 23.41 -30.99 19.23
CA GLU A 747 23.65 -31.39 20.63
C GLU A 747 24.57 -30.43 21.39
N LEU A 748 25.62 -29.91 20.73
CA LEU A 748 26.54 -28.95 21.36
C LEU A 748 25.90 -27.57 21.54
N THR A 749 25.19 -27.08 20.52
CA THR A 749 24.63 -25.73 20.51
C THR A 749 23.33 -25.63 21.31
N SER A 750 22.53 -26.70 21.36
CA SER A 750 21.27 -26.77 22.15
C SER A 750 21.48 -26.51 23.64
N ARG A 751 22.71 -26.68 24.15
CA ARG A 751 23.10 -26.32 25.52
C ARG A 751 23.02 -24.81 25.79
N VAL A 752 23.18 -23.99 24.75
CA VAL A 752 23.20 -22.52 24.84
C VAL A 752 21.97 -21.90 24.19
N THR A 753 21.56 -22.37 23.01
CA THR A 753 20.45 -21.79 22.24
C THR A 753 19.71 -22.89 21.50
N PRO A 754 18.37 -22.86 21.43
CA PRO A 754 17.58 -23.88 20.74
C PRO A 754 18.01 -23.97 19.27
N MET A 755 18.27 -25.20 18.81
CA MET A 755 18.73 -25.49 17.45
C MET A 755 18.08 -26.78 16.96
N THR A 756 17.67 -26.83 15.69
CA THR A 756 17.05 -28.00 15.06
C THR A 756 17.61 -28.25 13.67
N ASP A 757 17.72 -29.52 13.29
CA ASP A 757 18.08 -30.00 11.95
C ASP A 757 16.89 -30.59 11.17
N GLU A 758 15.68 -30.43 11.70
CA GLU A 758 14.48 -31.03 11.11
C GLU A 758 14.02 -30.30 9.84
N GLU A 759 13.44 -31.05 8.91
CA GLU A 759 12.75 -30.55 7.71
C GLU A 759 13.62 -29.76 6.71
N ALA A 760 14.93 -29.75 6.91
CA ALA A 760 15.93 -29.29 5.94
C ALA A 760 17.00 -30.36 5.76
N HIS A 761 17.43 -30.60 4.52
CA HIS A 761 18.48 -31.57 4.21
C HIS A 761 19.41 -31.07 3.11
N LEU A 762 20.59 -31.68 3.01
CA LEU A 762 21.52 -31.45 1.91
C LEU A 762 21.27 -32.43 0.76
N ASP A 763 21.07 -31.88 -0.44
CA ASP A 763 20.99 -32.64 -1.69
C ASP A 763 22.36 -33.24 -2.08
N GLU A 764 22.39 -34.16 -3.05
CA GLU A 764 23.63 -34.79 -3.57
C GLU A 764 24.64 -33.76 -4.10
N ARG A 765 24.14 -32.61 -4.58
CA ARG A 765 24.93 -31.47 -5.05
C ARG A 765 25.39 -30.54 -3.92
N ASN A 766 25.22 -30.94 -2.67
CA ASN A 766 25.54 -30.17 -1.47
C ASN A 766 24.79 -28.82 -1.38
N LYS A 767 23.57 -28.79 -1.92
CA LYS A 767 22.66 -27.64 -1.84
C LYS A 767 21.61 -27.89 -0.76
N VAL A 768 21.23 -26.83 -0.05
CA VAL A 768 20.17 -26.91 0.96
C VAL A 768 18.83 -27.02 0.26
N LYS A 769 18.02 -27.98 0.68
CA LYS A 769 16.60 -28.12 0.34
C LYS A 769 15.81 -28.25 1.64
N TRP A 770 14.61 -27.67 1.70
CA TRP A 770 13.65 -28.01 2.75
C TRP A 770 12.59 -28.95 2.19
N ASP A 771 11.91 -29.67 3.07
CA ASP A 771 10.77 -30.49 2.69
C ASP A 771 9.53 -29.65 2.42
N GLU A 772 9.17 -29.50 1.15
CA GLU A 772 7.99 -28.73 0.71
C GLU A 772 6.66 -29.42 1.09
N VAL A 773 6.69 -30.72 1.39
CA VAL A 773 5.49 -31.55 1.60
C VAL A 773 4.72 -31.16 2.87
N LYS A 774 5.40 -30.87 3.97
CA LYS A 774 4.74 -30.54 5.26
C LYS A 774 4.31 -29.08 5.37
N SER A 775 4.78 -28.20 4.48
CA SER A 775 4.42 -26.76 4.39
C SER A 775 4.59 -25.90 5.66
N GLN A 776 5.00 -26.46 6.80
CA GLN A 776 5.19 -25.77 8.08
C GLN A 776 6.58 -26.11 8.66
N PRO A 777 7.65 -25.38 8.29
CA PRO A 777 8.97 -25.60 8.87
C PRO A 777 9.00 -25.29 10.37
N PRO A 778 10.05 -25.69 11.11
CA PRO A 778 10.17 -25.47 12.56
C PRO A 778 10.13 -23.98 12.98
N ILE A 779 10.41 -23.07 12.05
CA ILE A 779 10.36 -21.62 12.26
C ILE A 779 9.02 -20.99 11.86
N TRP A 780 8.05 -21.79 11.39
CA TRP A 780 6.74 -21.31 10.96
C TRP A 780 5.97 -20.73 12.15
N GLN A 781 5.35 -19.58 11.91
CA GLN A 781 4.47 -18.93 12.87
C GLN A 781 3.20 -18.50 12.15
N GLU A 782 2.06 -18.72 12.79
CA GLU A 782 0.79 -18.27 12.26
C GLU A 782 0.75 -16.74 12.20
N LYS A 783 0.32 -16.20 11.04
CA LYS A 783 0.21 -14.75 10.85
C LYS A 783 -0.99 -14.24 11.65
N VAL A 784 -0.72 -13.62 12.79
CA VAL A 784 -1.75 -12.96 13.60
C VAL A 784 -2.27 -11.72 12.87
N PHE A 785 -3.58 -11.69 12.60
CA PHE A 785 -4.25 -10.56 11.97
C PHE A 785 -4.75 -9.58 13.04
N TYR A 786 -3.99 -8.52 13.30
CA TYR A 786 -4.32 -7.50 14.31
C TYR A 786 -5.34 -6.46 13.86
#